data_AF-A0A218WCV4-F1
#
_entry.id   AF-A0A218WCV4-F1
#
_cell.length_a   1.000
_cell.length_b   1.000
_cell.length_c   1.000
_cell.angle_alpha   90.00
_cell.angle_beta   90.00
_cell.angle_gamma   90.00
#
_symmetry.space_group_name_H-M   'P 1'
#
loop_
_entity.id
_entity.type
_entity.pdbx_description
1 polymer ?
#
loop_
_entity_poly.entity_id
_entity_poly.type
_entity_poly.pdbx_seq_one_letter_code
_entity_poly.pdbx_strand_id
1 'polypeptide(L)'
;MDEFFKAFRSAFDLERELKGPVLCLTEGESYSRGFFFKENPLWKSYNVFILQIILLALAYQIVYCLLRPLKQTKFVCSVLAGFLIGPHMLGKLHMFGERGLFPKKELAITGTMGSLGIAYFIFLVAVKMDITMLRRTAKAAMIIGSLSVLVPYVTIVAVTYLRPISGIRPGFFRFLFASGLSVTRFANVADAFDELDMLTSQQGQLVLSSTMLNEIFTWMSLVTGVCYRHRHNHLIPVWLLITVVAVGATAVAMRALAKKIIARFTRKGMQVNEILVTTILVAALLMAFVTDLIGSLHLGILIMGLVMPDGPPLGSAIVERAEYMVKEFMMPVFYVLVGYSTDIFSVNSKGFWEIIVFVILGFIAKFLATLFGALACQQKLRNAVLLGLMVNVKGPIDLYLLTRWRFQKDVEKDTHAILVMSHVMLTALMTPLIEKLYKRSQKLNASDRKNMKAIQTSSSYDEFKVLCCIHGEDNIPGMISLLEASSGSRLLSAVIVHLNDLVGRAAPLVVRNDRKFRRVETNKSDRIAHEFESHIRNSTNPTKITNFTMVAPYKTMHENICHLAQKEDATLIIMPYKKVQGDAGASEAVVSQAMAMRNLNCHMLGCNPCAIGIFVNKGLGWCLGHYSFSCSVAVIFSGGHDDREALAYANRMLMHLSVRVTLLKLIVRCPSGHVEDMLEKKLDDALVEEFRIKIREDSQAQYYEKAAENLIGTLNAIRALGNHYNLVITGRQSSLLMSMFEESLDTQKSWGENPELGIVGDFIASDDYNGGKSSALIMQRYPSSVDLWRGQSRSSAHYEEDYLLGRLP
;
A
#
# COMPACT_ATOMS: atom_id res chain seq x y z
N MET A 1 5.55 12.49 -46.70
CA MET A 1 5.89 13.66 -45.88
C MET A 1 5.15 14.90 -46.36
N ASP A 2 5.09 15.17 -47.66
CA ASP A 2 4.30 16.28 -48.21
C ASP A 2 2.78 16.16 -48.01
N GLU A 3 2.21 14.95 -48.06
CA GLU A 3 0.79 14.77 -47.68
C GLU A 3 0.54 15.04 -46.18
N PHE A 4 1.52 14.74 -45.32
CA PHE A 4 1.45 15.04 -43.89
C PHE A 4 1.51 16.54 -43.66
N PHE A 5 2.43 17.26 -44.32
CA PHE A 5 2.50 18.72 -44.26
C PHE A 5 1.30 19.40 -44.95
N LYS A 6 0.71 18.81 -45.99
CA LYS A 6 -0.55 19.27 -46.58
C LYS A 6 -1.73 19.07 -45.64
N ALA A 7 -1.83 17.93 -44.96
CA ALA A 7 -2.85 17.70 -43.92
C ALA A 7 -2.65 18.60 -42.69
N PHE A 8 -1.39 18.89 -42.34
CA PHE A 8 -1.05 19.79 -41.24
C PHE A 8 -1.32 21.26 -41.60
N ARG A 9 -1.07 21.67 -42.87
CA ARG A 9 -1.51 22.99 -43.39
C ARG A 9 -3.01 23.08 -43.52
N SER A 10 -3.70 22.05 -44.02
CA SER A 10 -5.17 22.07 -44.12
C SER A 10 -5.84 22.08 -42.76
N ALA A 11 -5.18 21.59 -41.70
CA ALA A 11 -5.64 21.72 -40.32
C ALA A 11 -5.47 23.14 -39.75
N PHE A 12 -4.56 23.94 -40.28
CA PHE A 12 -4.37 25.36 -39.93
C PHE A 12 -5.21 26.30 -40.82
N ASP A 13 -5.50 25.92 -42.07
CA ASP A 13 -6.39 26.66 -42.99
C ASP A 13 -7.91 26.51 -42.66
N LEU A 14 -8.22 26.20 -41.40
CA LEU A 14 -9.57 25.89 -40.90
C LEU A 14 -10.49 27.12 -40.75
N GLU A 15 -10.13 28.29 -41.29
CA GLU A 15 -10.97 29.50 -41.21
C GLU A 15 -12.24 29.41 -42.08
N ARG A 16 -12.28 28.55 -43.10
CA ARG A 16 -13.37 28.56 -44.10
C ARG A 16 -14.46 27.49 -43.93
N GLU A 17 -14.29 26.49 -43.06
CA GLU A 17 -15.27 25.39 -42.88
C GLU A 17 -15.57 25.03 -41.40
N LEU A 18 -15.55 26.00 -40.49
CA LEU A 18 -15.93 25.78 -39.09
C LEU A 18 -17.45 25.56 -38.94
N LYS A 19 -17.93 24.33 -39.20
CA LYS A 19 -19.20 23.82 -38.63
C LYS A 19 -18.97 23.40 -37.18
N GLY A 20 -18.70 24.36 -36.31
CA GLY A 20 -18.51 24.19 -34.87
C GLY A 20 -18.69 25.53 -34.13
N PRO A 21 -18.84 25.53 -32.79
CA PRO A 21 -18.90 26.78 -32.03
C PRO A 21 -17.59 27.55 -32.20
N VAL A 22 -17.66 28.73 -32.83
CA VAL A 22 -16.53 29.65 -32.98
C VAL A 22 -16.38 30.44 -31.68
N LEU A 23 -15.18 30.41 -31.10
CA LEU A 23 -14.88 31.13 -29.86
C LEU A 23 -14.06 32.37 -30.21
N CYS A 24 -14.71 33.52 -30.36
CA CYS A 24 -14.03 34.78 -30.62
C CYS A 24 -13.35 35.28 -29.34
N LEU A 25 -12.02 35.41 -29.36
CA LEU A 25 -11.21 35.95 -28.27
C LEU A 25 -10.82 37.40 -28.62
N THR A 26 -11.32 38.36 -27.86
CA THR A 26 -10.92 39.78 -27.98
C THR A 26 -9.63 40.02 -27.20
N GLU A 27 -8.62 40.61 -27.85
CA GLU A 27 -7.38 41.05 -27.21
C GLU A 27 -7.70 42.05 -26.07
N GLY A 28 -7.44 41.66 -24.82
CA GLY A 28 -7.74 42.46 -23.61
C GLY A 28 -8.54 41.73 -22.52
N GLU A 29 -9.00 40.50 -22.75
CA GLU A 29 -9.78 39.72 -21.77
C GLU A 29 -8.98 38.78 -20.84
N SER A 30 -7.66 38.67 -21.04
CA SER A 30 -6.85 37.67 -20.31
C SER A 30 -6.44 38.11 -18.90
N TYR A 31 -6.19 39.40 -18.68
CA TYR A 31 -5.71 39.94 -17.40
C TYR A 31 -6.62 41.06 -16.89
N SER A 32 -6.94 41.03 -15.60
CA SER A 32 -7.72 42.08 -14.94
C SER A 32 -6.79 43.20 -14.47
N ARG A 33 -7.20 44.47 -14.65
CA ARG A 33 -6.51 45.60 -14.01
C ARG A 33 -6.81 45.66 -12.51
N GLY A 34 -7.81 44.91 -12.05
CA GLY A 34 -8.18 44.76 -10.64
C GLY A 34 -9.46 45.51 -10.28
N PHE A 35 -10.06 45.14 -9.14
CA PHE A 35 -11.29 45.75 -8.63
C PHE A 35 -11.17 47.27 -8.45
N PHE A 36 -9.97 47.74 -8.09
CA PHE A 36 -9.67 49.16 -7.91
C PHE A 36 -9.78 50.00 -9.19
N PHE A 37 -9.76 49.38 -10.37
CA PHE A 37 -9.97 50.04 -11.66
C PHE A 37 -11.41 49.97 -12.15
N LYS A 38 -12.37 49.63 -11.27
CA LYS A 38 -13.81 49.43 -11.58
C LYS A 38 -14.08 48.35 -12.65
N GLU A 39 -13.11 47.46 -12.90
CA GLU A 39 -13.34 46.26 -13.71
C GLU A 39 -13.92 45.15 -12.85
N ASN A 40 -14.94 44.42 -13.33
CA ASN A 40 -15.40 43.21 -12.66
C ASN A 40 -14.42 42.06 -12.94
N PRO A 41 -13.64 41.59 -11.95
CA PRO A 41 -12.63 40.55 -12.17
C PRO A 41 -13.22 39.20 -12.57
N LEU A 42 -14.51 38.97 -12.27
CA LEU A 42 -15.27 37.76 -12.59
C LEU A 42 -15.68 37.64 -14.07
N TRP A 43 -15.36 38.63 -14.91
CA TRP A 43 -15.58 38.58 -16.35
C TRP A 43 -14.30 38.23 -17.14
N LYS A 44 -13.19 38.00 -16.43
CA LYS A 44 -11.88 37.69 -17.03
C LYS A 44 -11.56 36.21 -16.89
N SER A 45 -11.12 35.59 -17.99
CA SER A 45 -10.96 34.14 -18.11
C SER A 45 -10.04 33.53 -17.03
N TYR A 46 -8.95 34.20 -16.67
CA TYR A 46 -7.97 33.71 -15.69
C TYR A 46 -8.53 33.65 -14.25
N ASN A 47 -9.21 34.72 -13.81
CA ASN A 47 -9.78 34.78 -12.46
C ASN A 47 -10.93 33.78 -12.30
N VAL A 48 -11.77 33.65 -13.32
CA VAL A 48 -12.84 32.65 -13.36
C VAL A 48 -12.26 31.25 -13.32
N PHE A 49 -11.20 30.97 -14.07
CA PHE A 49 -10.52 29.68 -14.03
C PHE A 49 -9.97 29.33 -12.64
N ILE A 50 -9.30 30.25 -11.95
CA ILE A 50 -8.83 30.04 -10.57
C ILE A 50 -10.01 29.76 -9.64
N LEU A 51 -11.06 30.59 -9.73
CA LEU A 51 -12.24 30.44 -8.89
C LEU A 51 -12.97 29.12 -9.14
N GLN A 52 -13.02 28.66 -10.39
CA GLN A 52 -13.51 27.33 -10.75
C GLN A 52 -12.70 26.27 -10.03
N ILE A 53 -11.36 26.26 -10.13
CA ILE A 53 -10.51 25.27 -9.45
C ILE A 53 -10.76 25.26 -7.94
N ILE A 54 -10.82 26.44 -7.30
CA ILE A 54 -11.09 26.55 -5.86
C ILE A 54 -12.43 25.90 -5.52
N LEU A 55 -13.48 26.19 -6.27
CA LEU A 55 -14.81 25.63 -6.00
C LEU A 55 -14.91 24.14 -6.30
N LEU A 56 -14.26 23.66 -7.37
CA LEU A 56 -14.18 22.23 -7.66
C LEU A 56 -13.48 21.49 -6.53
N ALA A 57 -12.37 22.04 -6.02
CA ALA A 57 -11.62 21.46 -4.91
C ALA A 57 -12.43 21.47 -3.60
N LEU A 58 -13.06 22.58 -3.25
CA LEU A 58 -13.90 22.70 -2.05
C LEU A 58 -15.11 21.76 -2.11
N ALA A 59 -15.80 21.69 -3.25
CA ALA A 59 -16.96 20.80 -3.40
C ALA A 59 -16.56 19.33 -3.28
N TYR A 60 -15.44 18.93 -3.89
CA TYR A 60 -14.89 17.60 -3.71
C TYR A 60 -14.56 17.32 -2.24
N GLN A 61 -13.87 18.23 -1.54
CA GLN A 61 -13.52 18.05 -0.12
C GLN A 61 -14.77 17.90 0.76
N ILE A 62 -15.80 18.70 0.54
CA ILE A 62 -17.06 18.62 1.29
C ILE A 62 -17.72 17.25 1.07
N VAL A 63 -17.87 16.83 -0.20
CA VAL A 63 -18.49 15.53 -0.51
C VAL A 63 -17.65 14.38 0.03
N TYR A 64 -16.32 14.46 -0.04
CA TYR A 64 -15.41 13.48 0.53
C TYR A 64 -15.56 13.39 2.05
N CYS A 65 -15.60 14.51 2.76
CA CYS A 65 -15.84 14.54 4.21
C CYS A 65 -17.18 13.90 4.59
N LEU A 66 -18.25 14.17 3.82
CA LEU A 66 -19.59 13.60 4.05
C LEU A 66 -19.65 12.10 3.79
N LEU A 67 -18.95 11.61 2.76
CA LEU A 67 -18.95 10.19 2.36
C LEU A 67 -17.82 9.38 2.99
N ARG A 68 -16.92 10.01 3.75
CA ARG A 68 -15.83 9.36 4.50
C ARG A 68 -16.32 8.21 5.40
N PRO A 69 -17.43 8.32 6.14
CA PRO A 69 -17.95 7.20 6.96
C PRO A 69 -18.35 5.97 6.14
N LEU A 70 -18.75 6.18 4.88
CA LEU A 70 -19.12 5.11 3.94
C LEU A 70 -17.91 4.52 3.22
N LYS A 71 -16.70 5.04 3.47
CA LYS A 71 -15.42 4.57 2.90
C LYS A 71 -15.44 4.52 1.38
N GLN A 72 -16.02 5.56 0.79
CA GLN A 72 -16.06 5.76 -0.64
C GLN A 72 -14.69 6.18 -1.17
N THR A 73 -14.37 5.78 -2.40
CA THR A 73 -13.12 6.19 -3.05
C THR A 73 -13.17 7.67 -3.44
N LYS A 74 -11.99 8.31 -3.56
CA LYS A 74 -11.90 9.72 -3.98
C LYS A 74 -12.50 9.92 -5.37
N PHE A 75 -12.35 8.92 -6.24
CA PHE A 75 -13.00 8.85 -7.55
C PHE A 75 -14.52 9.06 -7.48
N VAL A 76 -15.23 8.29 -6.65
CA VAL A 76 -16.69 8.38 -6.52
C VAL A 76 -17.09 9.75 -5.98
N CYS A 77 -16.41 10.22 -4.93
CA CYS A 77 -16.69 11.51 -4.30
C CYS A 77 -16.51 12.68 -5.27
N SER A 78 -15.45 12.66 -6.08
CA SER A 78 -15.14 13.72 -7.03
C SER A 78 -16.16 13.82 -8.17
N VAL A 79 -16.60 12.68 -8.73
CA VAL A 79 -17.61 12.69 -9.80
C VAL A 79 -18.97 13.13 -9.26
N LEU A 80 -19.34 12.69 -8.05
CA LEU A 80 -20.57 13.14 -7.37
C LEU A 80 -20.53 14.65 -7.08
N ALA A 81 -19.40 15.19 -6.65
CA ALA A 81 -19.24 16.64 -6.47
C ALA A 81 -19.45 17.41 -7.79
N GLY A 82 -18.90 16.90 -8.90
CA GLY A 82 -19.17 17.44 -10.24
C GLY A 82 -20.64 17.41 -10.63
N PHE A 83 -21.33 16.29 -10.35
CA PHE A 83 -22.76 16.18 -10.60
C PHE A 83 -23.58 17.20 -9.79
N LEU A 84 -23.22 17.43 -8.52
CA LEU A 84 -23.89 18.41 -7.66
C LEU A 84 -23.67 19.86 -8.14
N ILE A 85 -22.46 20.20 -8.59
CA ILE A 85 -22.15 21.52 -9.15
C ILE A 85 -22.78 21.70 -10.54
N GLY A 86 -23.07 20.59 -11.23
CA GLY A 86 -23.60 20.57 -12.59
C GLY A 86 -24.80 21.49 -12.83
N PRO A 87 -25.06 21.84 -14.11
CA PRO A 87 -26.05 22.85 -14.52
C PRO A 87 -27.48 22.55 -14.06
N HIS A 88 -27.78 21.31 -13.68
CA HIS A 88 -29.12 20.86 -13.31
C HIS A 88 -29.38 20.80 -11.79
N MET A 89 -28.34 20.93 -10.95
CA MET A 89 -28.42 20.98 -9.49
C MET A 89 -28.06 22.40 -9.01
N LEU A 90 -26.87 22.64 -8.48
CA LEU A 90 -26.46 23.99 -8.04
C LEU A 90 -26.35 24.97 -9.22
N GLY A 91 -26.00 24.50 -10.41
CA GLY A 91 -25.90 25.35 -11.60
C GLY A 91 -27.24 25.92 -12.11
N LYS A 92 -28.39 25.54 -11.51
CA LYS A 92 -29.68 26.24 -11.71
C LYS A 92 -29.67 27.65 -11.12
N LEU A 93 -28.85 27.88 -10.08
CA LEU A 93 -28.67 29.21 -9.52
C LEU A 93 -27.95 30.07 -10.56
N HIS A 94 -28.49 31.25 -10.86
CA HIS A 94 -27.99 32.15 -11.91
C HIS A 94 -26.49 32.47 -11.78
N MET A 95 -25.96 32.45 -10.54
CA MET A 95 -24.53 32.65 -10.23
C MET A 95 -23.62 31.46 -10.59
N PHE A 96 -24.13 30.23 -10.48
CA PHE A 96 -23.37 28.99 -10.67
C PHE A 96 -23.61 28.32 -12.04
N GLY A 97 -24.54 28.84 -12.85
CA GLY A 97 -24.84 28.31 -14.18
C GLY A 97 -23.91 28.82 -15.30
N GLU A 98 -24.25 28.47 -16.54
CA GLU A 98 -23.47 28.82 -17.75
C GLU A 98 -23.25 30.33 -17.97
N ARG A 99 -24.09 31.18 -17.35
CA ARG A 99 -24.01 32.66 -17.44
C ARG A 99 -23.18 33.31 -16.32
N GLY A 100 -22.76 32.52 -15.33
CA GLY A 100 -21.99 32.99 -14.19
C GLY A 100 -20.61 32.35 -14.17
N LEU A 101 -20.40 31.44 -13.22
CA LEU A 101 -19.08 30.89 -12.93
C LEU A 101 -18.56 29.80 -13.86
N PHE A 102 -19.42 29.15 -14.65
CA PHE A 102 -19.02 28.07 -15.55
C PHE A 102 -19.38 28.36 -17.02
N PRO A 103 -18.81 29.41 -17.64
CA PRO A 103 -19.01 29.62 -19.06
C PRO A 103 -18.23 28.57 -19.87
N LYS A 104 -18.72 28.29 -21.08
CA LYS A 104 -18.18 27.22 -21.95
C LYS A 104 -16.71 27.42 -22.32
N LYS A 105 -16.25 28.68 -22.36
CA LYS A 105 -14.88 29.08 -22.69
C LYS A 105 -13.88 28.61 -21.62
N GLU A 106 -14.14 28.95 -20.38
CA GLU A 106 -13.28 28.62 -19.23
C GLU A 106 -13.38 27.13 -18.90
N LEU A 107 -14.55 26.53 -19.10
CA LEU A 107 -14.73 25.08 -18.96
C LEU A 107 -13.84 24.29 -19.92
N ALA A 108 -13.58 24.80 -21.12
CA ALA A 108 -12.64 24.19 -22.05
C ALA A 108 -11.19 24.22 -21.52
N ILE A 109 -10.76 25.34 -20.91
CA ILE A 109 -9.44 25.47 -20.26
C ILE A 109 -9.33 24.45 -19.11
N THR A 110 -10.34 24.40 -18.25
CA THR A 110 -10.45 23.42 -17.15
C THR A 110 -10.43 21.97 -17.67
N GLY A 111 -11.05 21.70 -18.82
CA GLY A 111 -11.01 20.39 -19.47
C GLY A 111 -9.65 20.01 -20.03
N THR A 112 -8.88 20.96 -20.56
CA THR A 112 -7.50 20.68 -20.98
C THR A 112 -6.60 20.32 -19.80
N MET A 113 -6.76 21.01 -18.66
CA MET A 113 -6.05 20.68 -17.42
C MET A 113 -6.41 19.28 -16.90
N GLY A 114 -7.71 18.93 -16.89
CA GLY A 114 -8.16 17.58 -16.54
C GLY A 114 -7.62 16.51 -17.49
N SER A 115 -7.54 16.81 -18.79
CA SER A 115 -6.99 15.89 -19.80
C SER A 115 -5.48 15.65 -19.59
N LEU A 116 -4.74 16.70 -19.21
CA LEU A 116 -3.34 16.59 -18.82
C LEU A 116 -3.17 15.75 -17.53
N GLY A 117 -4.10 15.91 -16.57
CA GLY A 117 -4.15 15.13 -15.34
C GLY A 117 -4.28 13.64 -15.60
N ILE A 118 -5.27 13.22 -16.40
CA ILE A 118 -5.46 11.80 -16.74
C ILE A 118 -4.28 11.24 -17.55
N ALA A 119 -3.64 12.04 -18.41
CA ALA A 119 -2.45 11.62 -19.13
C ALA A 119 -1.30 11.29 -18.15
N TYR A 120 -0.96 12.22 -17.25
CA TYR A 120 0.08 11.98 -16.25
C TYR A 120 -0.29 10.88 -15.25
N PHE A 121 -1.57 10.71 -14.94
CA PHE A 121 -2.03 9.59 -14.11
C PHE A 121 -1.75 8.25 -14.81
N ILE A 122 -2.10 8.10 -16.09
CA ILE A 122 -1.79 6.90 -16.89
C ILE A 122 -0.27 6.65 -16.91
N PHE A 123 0.53 7.70 -17.06
CA PHE A 123 1.99 7.61 -17.00
C PHE A 123 2.47 7.05 -15.65
N LEU A 124 2.07 7.67 -14.54
CA LEU A 124 2.52 7.28 -13.20
C LEU A 124 2.12 5.84 -12.86
N VAL A 125 0.89 5.44 -13.22
CA VAL A 125 0.44 4.08 -12.96
C VAL A 125 1.21 3.07 -13.82
N ALA A 126 1.55 3.41 -15.06
CA ALA A 126 2.41 2.59 -15.90
C ALA A 126 3.84 2.45 -15.35
N VAL A 127 4.42 3.53 -14.79
CA VAL A 127 5.72 3.47 -14.09
C VAL A 127 5.68 2.52 -12.88
N LYS A 128 4.54 2.49 -12.16
CA LYS A 128 4.34 1.62 -10.99
C LYS A 128 4.09 0.14 -11.34
N MET A 129 3.83 -0.18 -12.60
CA MET A 129 3.41 -1.52 -13.03
C MET A 129 4.58 -2.51 -13.04
N ASP A 130 4.61 -3.45 -12.08
CA ASP A 130 5.64 -4.48 -12.01
C ASP A 130 5.27 -5.71 -12.87
N ILE A 131 5.86 -5.81 -14.06
CA ILE A 131 5.65 -6.93 -15.00
C ILE A 131 6.18 -8.26 -14.43
N THR A 132 7.10 -8.25 -13.46
CA THR A 132 7.66 -9.47 -12.87
C THR A 132 6.64 -10.21 -11.98
N MET A 133 5.66 -9.49 -11.41
CA MET A 133 4.54 -10.08 -10.66
C MET A 133 3.73 -11.06 -11.51
N LEU A 134 3.54 -10.77 -12.80
CA LEU A 134 2.81 -11.61 -13.73
C LEU A 134 3.43 -13.01 -13.83
N ARG A 135 4.76 -13.13 -13.72
CA ARG A 135 5.46 -14.42 -13.84
C ARG A 135 5.23 -15.32 -12.62
N ARG A 136 5.06 -14.76 -11.42
CA ARG A 136 4.91 -15.53 -10.17
C ARG A 136 3.52 -16.17 -10.03
N THR A 137 2.47 -15.50 -10.49
CA THR A 137 1.07 -15.96 -10.39
C THR A 137 0.46 -16.32 -11.74
N ALA A 138 1.31 -16.52 -12.77
CA ALA A 138 0.92 -16.58 -14.17
C ALA A 138 -0.26 -17.51 -14.45
N LYS A 139 -0.26 -18.75 -13.93
CA LYS A 139 -1.31 -19.72 -14.27
C LYS A 139 -2.70 -19.27 -13.80
N ALA A 140 -2.84 -18.90 -12.53
CA ALA A 140 -4.11 -18.45 -11.98
C ALA A 140 -4.54 -17.09 -12.55
N ALA A 141 -3.58 -16.16 -12.71
CA ALA A 141 -3.82 -14.85 -13.30
C ALA A 141 -4.28 -14.96 -14.77
N MET A 142 -3.70 -15.88 -15.55
CA MET A 142 -4.09 -16.12 -16.95
C MET A 142 -5.51 -16.66 -17.07
N ILE A 143 -5.88 -17.65 -16.25
CA ILE A 143 -7.23 -18.22 -16.26
C ILE A 143 -8.25 -17.17 -15.85
N ILE A 144 -8.03 -16.49 -14.72
CA ILE A 144 -8.97 -15.50 -14.18
C ILE A 144 -9.06 -14.29 -15.13
N GLY A 145 -7.93 -13.76 -15.59
CA GLY A 145 -7.88 -12.59 -16.47
C GLY A 145 -8.59 -12.84 -17.80
N SER A 146 -8.23 -13.92 -18.50
CA SER A 146 -8.86 -14.25 -19.79
C SER A 146 -10.37 -14.49 -19.66
N LEU A 147 -10.80 -15.24 -18.64
CA LEU A 147 -12.22 -15.52 -18.41
C LEU A 147 -12.99 -14.25 -18.02
N SER A 148 -12.37 -13.34 -17.25
CA SER A 148 -12.96 -12.06 -16.82
C SER A 148 -13.26 -11.09 -17.96
N VAL A 149 -12.62 -11.25 -19.12
CA VAL A 149 -12.85 -10.42 -20.31
C VAL A 149 -13.68 -11.17 -21.34
N LEU A 150 -13.32 -12.42 -21.65
CA LEU A 150 -13.93 -13.17 -22.75
C LEU A 150 -15.42 -13.44 -22.52
N VAL A 151 -15.79 -13.86 -21.30
CA VAL A 151 -17.18 -14.20 -20.96
C VAL A 151 -18.10 -12.97 -21.02
N PRO A 152 -17.82 -11.85 -20.33
CA PRO A 152 -18.67 -10.67 -20.47
C PRO A 152 -18.61 -10.08 -21.88
N TYR A 153 -17.49 -10.18 -22.60
CA TYR A 153 -17.41 -9.71 -23.99
C TYR A 153 -18.38 -10.46 -24.90
N VAL A 154 -18.31 -11.80 -24.90
CA VAL A 154 -19.22 -12.64 -25.70
C VAL A 154 -20.66 -12.42 -25.29
N THR A 155 -20.93 -12.29 -23.98
CA THR A 155 -22.28 -12.05 -23.46
C THR A 155 -22.85 -10.72 -23.96
N ILE A 156 -22.09 -9.63 -23.82
CA ILE A 156 -22.53 -8.30 -24.26
C ILE A 156 -22.67 -8.25 -25.79
N VAL A 157 -21.74 -8.85 -26.54
CA VAL A 157 -21.85 -8.95 -28.01
C VAL A 157 -23.10 -9.72 -28.42
N ALA A 158 -23.36 -10.90 -27.82
CA ALA A 158 -24.54 -11.69 -28.13
C ALA A 158 -25.83 -10.91 -27.86
N VAL A 159 -25.92 -10.25 -26.71
CA VAL A 159 -27.12 -9.51 -26.32
C VAL A 159 -27.29 -8.26 -27.17
N THR A 160 -26.22 -7.54 -27.50
CA THR A 160 -26.28 -6.35 -28.40
C THR A 160 -26.55 -6.70 -29.86
N TYR A 161 -26.29 -7.94 -30.27
CA TYR A 161 -26.71 -8.46 -31.56
C TYR A 161 -28.22 -8.74 -31.57
N LEU A 162 -28.74 -9.38 -30.52
CA LEU A 162 -30.16 -9.69 -30.37
C LEU A 162 -31.02 -8.44 -30.13
N ARG A 163 -30.51 -7.47 -29.37
CA ARG A 163 -31.19 -6.20 -29.06
C ARG A 163 -30.23 -5.02 -29.25
N PRO A 164 -30.40 -4.22 -30.32
CA PRO A 164 -29.56 -3.05 -30.53
C PRO A 164 -29.79 -2.03 -29.40
N ILE A 165 -28.72 -1.49 -28.84
CA ILE A 165 -28.80 -0.47 -27.77
C ILE A 165 -29.08 0.90 -28.40
N SER A 166 -30.09 1.58 -27.86
CA SER A 166 -30.42 2.96 -28.19
C SER A 166 -29.26 3.92 -27.86
N GLY A 167 -28.91 4.80 -28.80
CA GLY A 167 -27.87 5.82 -28.62
C GLY A 167 -26.42 5.32 -28.71
N ILE A 168 -26.21 4.11 -29.23
CA ILE A 168 -24.88 3.58 -29.58
C ILE A 168 -24.79 3.46 -31.10
N ARG A 169 -23.67 3.92 -31.68
CA ARG A 169 -23.44 3.81 -33.12
C ARG A 169 -23.57 2.36 -33.61
N PRO A 170 -24.41 2.09 -34.63
CA PRO A 170 -24.59 0.75 -35.16
C PRO A 170 -23.34 0.26 -35.91
N GLY A 171 -23.30 -1.05 -36.18
CA GLY A 171 -22.19 -1.70 -36.88
C GLY A 171 -21.06 -2.14 -35.95
N PHE A 172 -19.81 -2.05 -36.40
CA PHE A 172 -18.67 -2.62 -35.68
C PHE A 172 -18.40 -1.95 -34.33
N PHE A 173 -18.87 -0.71 -34.14
CA PHE A 173 -18.74 -0.01 -32.86
C PHE A 173 -19.39 -0.78 -31.69
N ARG A 174 -20.39 -1.64 -31.95
CA ARG A 174 -20.95 -2.53 -30.91
C ARG A 174 -19.92 -3.48 -30.29
N PHE A 175 -18.98 -3.98 -31.10
CA PHE A 175 -17.89 -4.82 -30.60
C PHE A 175 -16.90 -4.02 -29.77
N LEU A 176 -16.55 -2.80 -30.22
CA LEU A 176 -15.69 -1.87 -29.45
C LEU A 176 -16.35 -1.40 -28.15
N PHE A 177 -17.66 -1.24 -28.16
CA PHE A 177 -18.44 -0.92 -26.99
C PHE A 177 -18.43 -2.08 -25.99
N ALA A 178 -18.68 -3.31 -26.47
CA ALA A 178 -18.64 -4.52 -25.66
C ALA A 178 -17.26 -4.78 -25.05
N SER A 179 -16.17 -4.50 -25.78
CA SER A 179 -14.81 -4.62 -25.25
C SER A 179 -14.53 -3.59 -24.16
N GLY A 180 -14.91 -2.32 -24.37
CA GLY A 180 -14.69 -1.26 -23.38
C GLY A 180 -15.45 -1.47 -22.07
N LEU A 181 -16.63 -2.12 -22.10
CA LEU A 181 -17.38 -2.47 -20.89
C LEU A 181 -16.81 -3.71 -20.16
N SER A 182 -16.33 -4.69 -20.92
CA SER A 182 -15.86 -5.98 -20.41
C SER A 182 -14.48 -5.91 -19.75
N VAL A 183 -13.58 -5.08 -20.29
CA VAL A 183 -12.20 -4.99 -19.82
C VAL A 183 -12.11 -4.34 -18.44
N THR A 184 -11.34 -4.92 -17.52
CA THR A 184 -10.88 -4.25 -16.28
C THR A 184 -9.48 -3.71 -16.50
N ARG A 185 -9.28 -2.43 -16.24
CA ARG A 185 -7.99 -1.76 -16.40
C ARG A 185 -7.15 -1.88 -15.15
N PHE A 186 -5.87 -2.15 -15.33
CA PHE A 186 -4.92 -2.29 -14.23
C PHE A 186 -4.88 -1.02 -13.37
N ALA A 187 -4.85 0.14 -14.03
CA ALA A 187 -4.70 1.40 -13.31
C ALA A 187 -5.87 1.74 -12.40
N ASN A 188 -7.09 1.42 -12.83
CA ASN A 188 -8.30 1.68 -12.05
C ASN A 188 -8.32 0.81 -10.78
N VAL A 189 -7.90 -0.45 -10.89
CA VAL A 189 -7.85 -1.36 -9.74
C VAL A 189 -6.69 -1.01 -8.81
N ALA A 190 -5.52 -0.69 -9.37
CA ALA A 190 -4.34 -0.30 -8.59
C ALA A 190 -4.64 0.95 -7.74
N ASP A 191 -5.27 1.97 -8.32
CA ASP A 191 -5.63 3.19 -7.60
C ASP A 191 -6.67 2.92 -6.49
N ALA A 192 -7.73 2.16 -6.79
CA ALA A 192 -8.73 1.80 -5.80
C ALA A 192 -8.16 0.92 -4.66
N PHE A 193 -7.22 0.02 -4.96
CA PHE A 193 -6.59 -0.83 -3.94
C PHE A 193 -5.54 -0.12 -3.12
N ASP A 194 -4.90 0.91 -3.68
CA ASP A 194 -4.03 1.84 -2.94
C ASP A 194 -4.84 2.55 -1.85
N GLU A 195 -6.04 3.06 -2.19
CA GLU A 195 -6.95 3.70 -1.23
C GLU A 195 -7.53 2.73 -0.18
N LEU A 196 -7.77 1.47 -0.56
CA LEU A 196 -8.31 0.44 0.34
C LEU A 196 -7.24 -0.31 1.15
N ASP A 197 -5.95 0.00 0.97
CA ASP A 197 -4.80 -0.70 1.56
C ASP A 197 -4.74 -2.20 1.19
N MET A 198 -5.21 -2.57 0.00
CA MET A 198 -5.34 -3.96 -0.44
C MET A 198 -4.26 -4.41 -1.42
N LEU A 199 -3.36 -3.50 -1.82
CA LEU A 199 -2.27 -3.76 -2.77
C LEU A 199 -1.37 -4.94 -2.36
N THR A 200 -1.19 -5.13 -1.06
CA THR A 200 -0.29 -6.16 -0.54
C THR A 200 -0.91 -7.52 -0.36
N SER A 201 -2.24 -7.58 -0.31
CA SER A 201 -2.97 -8.82 -0.06
C SER A 201 -2.76 -9.84 -1.19
N GLN A 202 -2.79 -11.14 -0.85
CA GLN A 202 -2.65 -12.21 -1.85
C GLN A 202 -3.75 -12.13 -2.92
N GLN A 203 -4.98 -11.81 -2.51
CA GLN A 203 -6.11 -11.63 -3.41
C GLN A 203 -5.93 -10.37 -4.28
N GLY A 204 -5.46 -9.28 -3.68
CA GLY A 204 -5.15 -8.03 -4.39
C GLY A 204 -4.10 -8.24 -5.49
N GLN A 205 -2.99 -8.90 -5.16
CA GLN A 205 -1.94 -9.22 -6.14
C GLN A 205 -2.43 -10.10 -7.28
N LEU A 206 -3.31 -11.07 -7.01
CA LEU A 206 -3.89 -11.94 -8.05
C LEU A 206 -4.83 -11.17 -8.99
N VAL A 207 -5.61 -10.23 -8.46
CA VAL A 207 -6.45 -9.36 -9.29
C VAL A 207 -5.57 -8.41 -10.11
N LEU A 208 -4.59 -7.75 -9.49
CA LEU A 208 -3.65 -6.87 -10.19
C LEU A 208 -2.96 -7.61 -11.35
N SER A 209 -2.40 -8.81 -11.12
CA SER A 209 -1.76 -9.59 -12.18
C SER A 209 -2.73 -10.03 -13.28
N SER A 210 -3.98 -10.37 -12.96
CA SER A 210 -5.00 -10.67 -13.97
C SER A 210 -5.37 -9.45 -14.82
N THR A 211 -5.48 -8.27 -14.22
CA THR A 211 -5.78 -7.02 -14.95
C THR A 211 -4.64 -6.56 -15.85
N MET A 212 -3.39 -6.90 -15.54
CA MET A 212 -2.26 -6.65 -16.45
C MET A 212 -2.43 -7.38 -17.79
N LEU A 213 -3.01 -8.59 -17.79
CA LEU A 213 -3.32 -9.31 -19.03
C LEU A 213 -4.46 -8.63 -19.80
N ASN A 214 -5.43 -8.06 -19.09
CA ASN A 214 -6.54 -7.34 -19.69
C ASN A 214 -6.08 -6.10 -20.47
N GLU A 215 -4.96 -5.46 -20.08
CA GLU A 215 -4.38 -4.34 -20.84
C GLU A 215 -3.94 -4.75 -22.25
N ILE A 216 -3.45 -5.98 -22.43
CA ILE A 216 -3.11 -6.50 -23.76
C ILE A 216 -4.39 -6.57 -24.62
N PHE A 217 -5.51 -7.04 -24.05
CA PHE A 217 -6.81 -7.05 -24.73
C PHE A 217 -7.29 -5.63 -25.06
N THR A 218 -7.07 -4.64 -24.18
CA THR A 218 -7.37 -3.23 -24.45
C THR A 218 -6.65 -2.76 -25.71
N TRP A 219 -5.35 -3.05 -25.83
CA TRP A 219 -4.54 -2.60 -26.96
C TRP A 219 -4.98 -3.26 -28.26
N MET A 220 -5.26 -4.56 -28.23
CA MET A 220 -5.80 -5.26 -29.39
C MET A 220 -7.12 -4.63 -29.83
N SER A 221 -8.03 -4.37 -28.90
CA SER A 221 -9.31 -3.72 -29.21
C SER A 221 -9.14 -2.30 -29.77
N LEU A 222 -8.18 -1.53 -29.26
CA LEU A 222 -7.91 -0.17 -29.73
C LEU A 222 -7.39 -0.17 -31.17
N VAL A 223 -6.42 -1.05 -31.47
CA VAL A 223 -5.88 -1.24 -32.83
C VAL A 223 -6.99 -1.63 -33.79
N THR A 224 -7.85 -2.57 -33.41
CA THR A 224 -8.99 -2.96 -34.26
C THR A 224 -9.96 -1.79 -34.47
N GLY A 225 -10.18 -0.95 -33.46
CA GLY A 225 -11.04 0.22 -33.59
C GLY A 225 -10.53 1.27 -34.57
N VAL A 226 -9.23 1.54 -34.58
CA VAL A 226 -8.61 2.46 -35.54
C VAL A 226 -8.66 1.88 -36.97
N CYS A 227 -8.30 0.60 -37.14
CA CYS A 227 -8.39 -0.09 -38.43
C CYS A 227 -9.82 -0.05 -39.00
N TYR A 228 -10.84 -0.25 -38.16
CA TYR A 228 -12.23 -0.19 -38.58
C TYR A 228 -12.64 1.22 -39.05
N ARG A 229 -12.30 2.26 -38.28
CA ARG A 229 -12.68 3.65 -38.61
C ARG A 229 -12.11 4.10 -39.95
N HIS A 230 -10.98 3.51 -40.34
CA HIS A 230 -10.24 3.82 -41.55
C HIS A 230 -10.28 2.70 -42.60
N ARG A 231 -11.27 1.81 -42.55
CA ARG A 231 -11.39 0.63 -43.44
C ARG A 231 -11.33 0.94 -44.94
N HIS A 232 -11.64 2.17 -45.35
CA HIS A 232 -11.63 2.60 -46.75
C HIS A 232 -10.23 2.95 -47.27
N ASN A 233 -9.24 3.08 -46.39
CA ASN A 233 -7.86 3.44 -46.74
C ASN A 233 -6.93 2.25 -46.45
N HIS A 234 -6.57 1.49 -47.49
CA HIS A 234 -5.71 0.31 -47.37
C HIS A 234 -4.29 0.59 -46.84
N LEU A 235 -3.84 1.85 -46.88
CA LEU A 235 -2.54 2.28 -46.36
C LEU A 235 -2.53 2.44 -44.83
N ILE A 236 -3.69 2.66 -44.19
CA ILE A 236 -3.77 2.97 -42.76
C ILE A 236 -3.35 1.81 -41.85
N PRO A 237 -3.71 0.53 -42.13
CA PRO A 237 -3.19 -0.61 -41.39
C PRO A 237 -1.65 -0.70 -41.45
N VAL A 238 -1.05 -0.35 -42.58
CA VAL A 238 0.41 -0.33 -42.76
C VAL A 238 1.04 0.79 -41.93
N TRP A 239 0.49 2.01 -41.98
CA TRP A 239 0.93 3.13 -41.14
C TRP A 239 0.79 2.83 -39.64
N LEU A 240 -0.27 2.13 -39.25
CA LEU A 240 -0.50 1.71 -37.88
C LEU A 240 0.51 0.65 -37.43
N LEU A 241 0.82 -0.33 -38.29
CA LEU A 241 1.88 -1.30 -38.03
C LEU A 241 3.24 -0.63 -37.89
N ILE A 242 3.60 0.28 -38.80
CA ILE A 242 4.84 1.07 -38.74
C ILE A 242 4.90 1.86 -37.45
N THR A 243 3.78 2.45 -37.01
CA THR A 243 3.70 3.19 -35.76
C THR A 243 3.93 2.28 -34.56
N VAL A 244 3.28 1.12 -34.50
CA VAL A 244 3.47 0.16 -33.41
C VAL A 244 4.92 -0.32 -33.35
N VAL A 245 5.54 -0.60 -34.49
CA VAL A 245 6.96 -1.00 -34.59
C VAL A 245 7.88 0.16 -34.16
N ALA A 246 7.64 1.38 -34.65
CA ALA A 246 8.42 2.56 -34.31
C ALA A 246 8.33 2.87 -32.81
N VAL A 247 7.12 2.87 -32.25
CA VAL A 247 6.90 3.07 -30.81
C VAL A 247 7.54 1.94 -30.01
N GLY A 248 7.43 0.69 -30.45
CA GLY A 248 8.14 -0.44 -29.83
C GLY A 248 9.67 -0.28 -29.87
N ALA A 249 10.23 0.17 -30.99
CA ALA A 249 11.66 0.43 -31.13
C ALA A 249 12.12 1.58 -30.23
N THR A 250 11.36 2.68 -30.15
CA THR A 250 11.64 3.78 -29.21
C THR A 250 11.56 3.30 -27.77
N ALA A 251 10.60 2.44 -27.43
CA ALA A 251 10.47 1.86 -26.11
C ALA A 251 11.71 1.02 -25.72
N VAL A 252 12.21 0.18 -26.64
CA VAL A 252 13.44 -0.59 -26.43
C VAL A 252 14.67 0.33 -26.26
N ALA A 253 14.81 1.33 -27.13
CA ALA A 253 15.91 2.30 -27.07
C ALA A 253 15.90 3.10 -25.75
N MET A 254 14.74 3.59 -25.35
CA MET A 254 14.54 4.34 -24.10
C MET A 254 14.77 3.44 -22.88
N ARG A 255 14.40 2.15 -22.93
CA ARG A 255 14.71 1.20 -21.87
C ARG A 255 16.21 0.96 -21.72
N ALA A 256 16.93 0.89 -22.83
CA ALA A 256 18.40 0.79 -22.82
C ALA A 256 19.04 2.06 -22.24
N LEU A 257 18.50 3.23 -22.57
CA LEU A 257 18.96 4.51 -22.02
C LEU A 257 18.68 4.60 -20.51
N ALA A 258 17.48 4.25 -20.06
CA ALA A 258 17.10 4.23 -18.65
C ALA A 258 18.03 3.31 -17.84
N LYS A 259 18.34 2.10 -18.35
CA LYS A 259 19.31 1.19 -17.71
C LYS A 259 20.71 1.79 -17.63
N LYS A 260 21.19 2.46 -18.68
CA LYS A 260 22.49 3.16 -18.68
C LYS A 260 22.52 4.33 -17.69
N ILE A 261 21.41 5.03 -17.52
CA ILE A 261 21.26 6.11 -16.56
C ILE A 261 21.29 5.56 -15.14
N ILE A 262 20.51 4.52 -14.84
CA ILE A 262 20.55 3.85 -13.53
C ILE A 262 21.96 3.37 -13.19
N ALA A 263 22.62 2.65 -14.10
CA ALA A 263 23.97 2.14 -13.86
C ALA A 263 24.97 3.26 -13.52
N ARG A 264 24.78 4.47 -14.06
CA ARG A 264 25.59 5.65 -13.72
C ARG A 264 25.28 6.21 -12.34
N PHE A 265 24.01 6.31 -11.97
CA PHE A 265 23.61 6.79 -10.64
C PHE A 265 23.97 5.80 -9.54
N THR A 266 23.71 4.50 -9.74
CA THR A 266 24.07 3.45 -8.80
C THR A 266 25.58 3.38 -8.54
N ARG A 267 26.42 3.62 -9.55
CA ARG A 267 27.89 3.68 -9.38
C ARG A 267 28.38 4.88 -8.59
N LYS A 268 27.65 5.99 -8.62
CA LYS A 268 28.08 7.26 -8.01
C LYS A 268 27.41 7.55 -6.67
N GLY A 269 26.41 6.77 -6.24
CA GLY A 269 25.65 7.00 -5.01
C GLY A 269 24.90 8.33 -4.98
N MET A 270 24.70 8.97 -6.14
CA MET A 270 24.09 10.31 -6.24
C MET A 270 22.57 10.21 -6.32
N GLN A 271 21.88 11.16 -5.70
CA GLN A 271 20.44 11.32 -5.83
C GLN A 271 20.06 11.70 -7.27
N VAL A 272 18.83 11.38 -7.67
CA VAL A 272 18.30 11.70 -9.01
C VAL A 272 18.14 13.21 -9.13
N ASN A 273 18.80 13.83 -10.11
CA ASN A 273 18.68 15.26 -10.37
C ASN A 273 17.25 15.64 -10.81
N GLU A 274 16.76 16.78 -10.33
CA GLU A 274 15.42 17.30 -10.68
C GLU A 274 15.26 17.53 -12.20
N ILE A 275 16.32 18.00 -12.86
CA ILE A 275 16.36 18.20 -14.32
C ILE A 275 16.06 16.90 -15.08
N LEU A 276 16.47 15.74 -14.54
CA LEU A 276 16.18 14.47 -15.19
C LEU A 276 14.69 14.10 -15.07
N VAL A 277 14.10 14.32 -13.89
CA VAL A 277 12.66 14.07 -13.66
C VAL A 277 11.82 14.95 -14.58
N THR A 278 12.12 16.24 -14.67
CA THR A 278 11.39 17.16 -15.57
C THR A 278 11.57 16.78 -17.03
N THR A 279 12.77 16.40 -17.46
CA THR A 279 13.02 15.92 -18.83
C THR A 279 12.18 14.69 -19.16
N ILE A 280 12.04 13.75 -18.21
CA ILE A 280 11.22 12.54 -18.40
C ILE A 280 9.74 12.87 -18.51
N LEU A 281 9.22 13.80 -17.67
CA LEU A 281 7.83 14.24 -17.74
C LEU A 281 7.52 14.96 -19.07
N VAL A 282 8.46 15.76 -19.59
CA VAL A 282 8.32 16.41 -20.91
C VAL A 282 8.37 15.36 -22.03
N ALA A 283 9.27 14.39 -21.96
CA ALA A 283 9.35 13.30 -22.93
C ALA A 283 8.08 12.44 -22.93
N ALA A 284 7.44 12.24 -21.78
CA ALA A 284 6.14 11.57 -21.69
C ALA A 284 5.06 12.34 -22.46
N LEU A 285 4.96 13.66 -22.28
CA LEU A 285 4.03 14.49 -23.06
C LEU A 285 4.33 14.47 -24.55
N LEU A 286 5.61 14.51 -24.95
CA LEU A 286 6.00 14.40 -26.35
C LEU A 286 5.52 13.08 -26.97
N MET A 287 5.69 11.97 -26.25
CA MET A 287 5.18 10.67 -26.69
C MET A 287 3.65 10.65 -26.78
N ALA A 288 2.96 11.23 -25.80
CA ALA A 288 1.51 11.38 -25.82
C ALA A 288 1.05 12.12 -27.08
N PHE A 289 1.66 13.28 -27.35
CA PHE A 289 1.40 14.13 -28.51
C PHE A 289 1.59 13.37 -29.83
N VAL A 290 2.73 12.69 -30.00
CA VAL A 290 2.99 11.90 -31.21
C VAL A 290 1.94 10.80 -31.42
N THR A 291 1.51 10.12 -30.36
CA THR A 291 0.50 9.06 -30.50
C THR A 291 -0.93 9.56 -30.68
N ASP A 292 -1.28 10.71 -30.09
CA ASP A 292 -2.59 11.31 -30.26
C ASP A 292 -2.76 11.90 -31.68
N LEU A 293 -1.67 12.38 -32.33
CA LEU A 293 -1.68 12.74 -33.75
C LEU A 293 -2.09 11.57 -34.66
N ILE A 294 -1.80 10.34 -34.23
CA ILE A 294 -2.14 9.10 -34.94
C ILE A 294 -3.56 8.64 -34.57
N GLY A 295 -4.21 9.31 -33.62
CA GLY A 295 -5.54 8.98 -33.11
C GLY A 295 -5.55 7.89 -32.03
N SER A 296 -4.37 7.48 -31.55
CA SER A 296 -4.20 6.40 -30.59
C SER A 296 -4.32 6.92 -29.15
N LEU A 297 -5.34 6.45 -28.42
CA LEU A 297 -5.77 6.88 -27.09
C LEU A 297 -4.64 6.95 -26.03
N HIS A 298 -3.85 8.02 -26.01
CA HIS A 298 -2.77 8.26 -25.05
C HIS A 298 -1.77 7.08 -24.91
N LEU A 299 -1.62 6.24 -25.94
CA LEU A 299 -0.76 5.06 -25.86
C LEU A 299 0.72 5.42 -25.66
N GLY A 300 1.17 6.54 -26.21
CA GLY A 300 2.56 6.96 -26.11
C GLY A 300 2.98 7.26 -24.67
N ILE A 301 2.09 7.86 -23.88
CA ILE A 301 2.38 8.19 -22.48
C ILE A 301 2.41 6.93 -21.61
N LEU A 302 1.52 5.98 -21.88
CA LEU A 302 1.50 4.67 -21.24
C LEU A 302 2.80 3.91 -21.52
N ILE A 303 3.22 3.86 -22.80
CA ILE A 303 4.43 3.16 -23.22
C ILE A 303 5.67 3.79 -22.60
N MET A 304 5.72 5.13 -22.56
CA MET A 304 6.80 5.84 -21.86
C MET A 304 6.86 5.44 -20.38
N GLY A 305 5.71 5.30 -19.71
CA GLY A 305 5.65 4.83 -18.32
C GLY A 305 6.14 3.39 -18.15
N LEU A 306 5.71 2.45 -19.01
CA LEU A 306 6.14 1.04 -18.98
C LEU A 306 7.63 0.83 -19.27
N VAL A 307 8.23 1.76 -20.01
CA VAL A 307 9.66 1.77 -20.34
C VAL A 307 10.49 2.21 -19.14
N MET A 308 9.94 3.10 -18.31
CA MET A 308 10.59 3.50 -17.08
C MET A 308 10.62 2.29 -16.12
N PRO A 309 11.77 2.07 -15.45
CA PRO A 309 11.91 0.99 -14.49
C PRO A 309 11.11 1.28 -13.23
N ASP A 310 10.46 0.24 -12.70
CA ASP A 310 9.65 0.31 -11.50
C ASP A 310 10.53 0.38 -10.24
N GLY A 311 10.23 1.34 -9.35
CA GLY A 311 10.95 1.55 -8.08
C GLY A 311 12.30 2.30 -8.17
N PRO A 312 13.14 2.20 -7.14
CA PRO A 312 14.33 3.04 -6.99
C PRO A 312 15.49 2.67 -7.93
N PRO A 313 16.34 3.65 -8.30
CA PRO A 313 16.29 5.06 -7.88
C PRO A 313 15.39 5.96 -8.75
N LEU A 314 15.09 5.56 -10.00
CA LEU A 314 14.49 6.46 -10.99
C LEU A 314 12.95 6.51 -10.92
N GLY A 315 12.28 5.35 -10.92
CA GLY A 315 10.81 5.27 -10.88
C GLY A 315 10.25 5.81 -9.56
N SER A 316 10.91 5.52 -8.44
CA SER A 316 10.55 6.08 -7.12
C SER A 316 10.64 7.60 -7.10
N ALA A 317 11.72 8.18 -7.63
CA ALA A 317 11.90 9.63 -7.67
C ALA A 317 10.85 10.33 -8.54
N ILE A 318 10.48 9.75 -9.70
CA ILE A 318 9.41 10.31 -10.56
C ILE A 318 8.08 10.30 -9.82
N VAL A 319 7.74 9.17 -9.20
CA VAL A 319 6.47 8.99 -8.48
C VAL A 319 6.40 9.94 -7.28
N GLU A 320 7.42 9.99 -6.45
CA GLU A 320 7.48 10.86 -5.26
C GLU A 320 7.27 12.34 -5.60
N ARG A 321 7.81 12.82 -6.72
CA ARG A 321 7.73 14.23 -7.12
C ARG A 321 6.44 14.61 -7.84
N ALA A 322 5.83 13.69 -8.59
CA ALA A 322 4.69 13.99 -9.45
C ALA A 322 3.35 13.45 -8.93
N GLU A 323 3.35 12.38 -8.14
CA GLU A 323 2.11 11.68 -7.75
C GLU A 323 1.15 12.58 -6.97
N TYR A 324 1.63 13.31 -5.96
CA TYR A 324 0.78 14.17 -5.15
C TYR A 324 0.10 15.25 -6.01
N MET A 325 0.86 15.93 -6.86
CA MET A 325 0.34 16.96 -7.76
C MET A 325 -0.70 16.38 -8.75
N VAL A 326 -0.43 15.21 -9.31
CA VAL A 326 -1.34 14.60 -10.30
C VAL A 326 -2.61 14.09 -9.61
N LYS A 327 -2.49 13.29 -8.54
CA LYS A 327 -3.63 12.65 -7.86
C LYS A 327 -4.48 13.61 -7.05
N GLU A 328 -3.89 14.54 -6.30
CA GLU A 328 -4.65 15.42 -5.39
C GLU A 328 -5.08 16.74 -6.03
N PHE A 329 -4.39 17.20 -7.09
CA PHE A 329 -4.72 18.48 -7.73
C PHE A 329 -5.30 18.33 -9.14
N MET A 330 -4.64 17.59 -10.04
CA MET A 330 -5.08 17.52 -11.45
C MET A 330 -6.26 16.56 -11.69
N MET A 331 -6.23 15.38 -11.06
CA MET A 331 -7.26 14.34 -11.26
C MET A 331 -8.65 14.73 -10.75
N PRO A 332 -8.82 15.41 -9.58
CA PRO A 332 -10.12 15.88 -9.13
C PRO A 332 -10.79 16.82 -10.14
N VAL A 333 -10.03 17.69 -10.79
CA VAL A 333 -10.53 18.59 -11.85
C VAL A 333 -11.13 17.77 -13.00
N PHE A 334 -10.46 16.71 -13.43
CA PHE A 334 -10.98 15.79 -14.45
C PHE A 334 -12.30 15.14 -14.03
N TYR A 335 -12.35 14.54 -12.83
CA TYR A 335 -13.55 13.84 -12.34
C TYR A 335 -14.75 14.77 -12.19
N VAL A 336 -14.52 15.93 -11.59
CA VAL A 336 -15.56 16.93 -11.35
C VAL A 336 -16.09 17.46 -12.68
N LEU A 337 -15.25 17.64 -13.69
CA LEU A 337 -15.69 18.02 -15.03
C LEU A 337 -16.52 16.95 -15.73
N VAL A 338 -16.14 15.67 -15.58
CA VAL A 338 -16.94 14.55 -16.09
C VAL A 338 -18.32 14.52 -15.42
N GLY A 339 -18.37 14.72 -14.10
CA GLY A 339 -19.63 14.84 -13.35
C GLY A 339 -20.47 16.05 -13.79
N TYR A 340 -19.84 17.22 -13.97
CA TYR A 340 -20.49 18.44 -14.44
C TYR A 340 -21.12 18.28 -15.82
N SER A 341 -20.44 17.56 -16.72
CA SER A 341 -20.89 17.32 -18.09
C SER A 341 -21.96 16.23 -18.21
N THR A 342 -22.29 15.54 -17.11
CA THR A 342 -23.23 14.43 -17.07
C THR A 342 -24.64 14.93 -16.76
N ASP A 343 -25.55 14.76 -17.73
CA ASP A 343 -26.95 15.20 -17.64
C ASP A 343 -27.88 13.99 -17.50
N ILE A 344 -28.39 13.76 -16.29
CA ILE A 344 -29.32 12.64 -15.99
C ILE A 344 -30.77 13.08 -16.22
N PHE A 345 -31.07 14.38 -16.17
CA PHE A 345 -32.43 14.89 -16.20
C PHE A 345 -33.02 14.89 -17.61
N SER A 346 -32.17 14.90 -18.64
CA SER A 346 -32.60 14.77 -20.05
C SER A 346 -32.89 13.33 -20.48
N VAL A 347 -32.64 12.33 -19.62
CA VAL A 347 -32.62 10.92 -20.02
C VAL A 347 -34.03 10.35 -20.19
N ASN A 348 -34.30 9.76 -21.35
CA ASN A 348 -35.53 9.00 -21.61
C ASN A 348 -35.61 7.73 -20.74
N SER A 349 -36.74 7.54 -20.04
CA SER A 349 -36.97 6.40 -19.14
C SER A 349 -36.81 5.04 -19.81
N LYS A 350 -37.17 4.88 -21.09
CA LYS A 350 -36.99 3.59 -21.79
C LYS A 350 -35.52 3.27 -22.04
N GLY A 351 -34.74 4.23 -22.57
CA GLY A 351 -33.31 4.05 -22.81
C GLY A 351 -32.51 3.84 -21.53
N PHE A 352 -32.92 4.47 -20.43
CA PHE A 352 -32.35 4.25 -19.10
C PHE A 352 -32.38 2.78 -18.67
N TRP A 353 -33.57 2.15 -18.71
CA TRP A 353 -33.74 0.76 -18.32
C TRP A 353 -32.98 -0.21 -19.23
N GLU A 354 -32.96 0.05 -20.54
CA GLU A 354 -32.19 -0.76 -21.49
C GLU A 354 -30.71 -0.80 -21.09
N ILE A 355 -30.08 0.36 -20.96
CA ILE A 355 -28.64 0.47 -20.69
C ILE A 355 -28.29 -0.10 -19.30
N ILE A 356 -29.12 0.11 -18.29
CA ILE A 356 -28.89 -0.44 -16.95
C ILE A 356 -28.93 -1.96 -16.95
N VAL A 357 -29.90 -2.57 -17.64
CA VAL A 357 -29.97 -4.03 -17.76
C VAL A 357 -28.71 -4.57 -18.43
N PHE A 358 -28.18 -3.89 -19.46
CA PHE A 358 -26.91 -4.26 -20.09
C PHE A 358 -25.72 -4.18 -19.13
N VAL A 359 -25.62 -3.11 -18.35
CA VAL A 359 -24.52 -2.93 -17.38
C VAL A 359 -24.60 -4.00 -16.28
N ILE A 360 -25.79 -4.28 -15.74
CA ILE A 360 -26.00 -5.32 -14.73
C ILE A 360 -25.67 -6.71 -15.30
N LEU A 361 -26.07 -6.99 -16.54
CA LEU A 361 -25.75 -8.27 -17.19
C LEU A 361 -24.24 -8.44 -17.39
N GLY A 362 -23.54 -7.38 -17.83
CA GLY A 362 -22.09 -7.37 -17.94
C GLY A 362 -21.40 -7.61 -16.60
N PHE A 363 -21.91 -6.96 -15.53
CA PHE A 363 -21.44 -7.16 -14.16
C PHE A 363 -21.60 -8.60 -13.70
N ILE A 364 -22.80 -9.19 -13.85
CA ILE A 364 -23.09 -10.57 -13.44
C ILE A 364 -22.21 -11.56 -14.22
N ALA A 365 -22.13 -11.40 -15.54
CA ALA A 365 -21.30 -12.25 -16.40
C ALA A 365 -19.83 -12.23 -15.96
N LYS A 366 -19.31 -11.04 -15.65
CA LYS A 366 -17.93 -10.85 -15.18
C LYS A 366 -17.69 -11.41 -13.77
N PHE A 367 -18.64 -11.20 -12.86
CA PHE A 367 -18.61 -11.75 -11.51
C PHE A 367 -18.63 -13.29 -11.52
N LEU A 368 -19.52 -13.91 -12.30
CA LEU A 368 -19.60 -15.37 -12.41
C LEU A 368 -18.36 -15.96 -13.09
N ALA A 369 -17.89 -15.33 -14.16
CA ALA A 369 -16.67 -15.74 -14.86
C ALA A 369 -15.47 -15.80 -13.91
N THR A 370 -15.25 -14.72 -13.16
CA THR A 370 -14.14 -14.64 -12.20
C THR A 370 -14.31 -15.59 -11.01
N LEU A 371 -15.53 -15.78 -10.51
CA LEU A 371 -15.86 -16.75 -9.46
C LEU A 371 -15.50 -18.18 -9.89
N PHE A 372 -15.98 -18.62 -11.06
CA PHE A 372 -15.67 -19.96 -11.58
C PHE A 372 -14.19 -20.12 -11.91
N GLY A 373 -13.55 -19.09 -12.48
CA GLY A 373 -12.11 -19.09 -12.75
C GLY A 373 -11.28 -19.23 -11.47
N ALA A 374 -11.67 -18.56 -10.39
CA ALA A 374 -10.99 -18.65 -9.10
C ALA A 374 -11.20 -20.02 -8.42
N LEU A 375 -12.41 -20.59 -8.51
CA LEU A 375 -12.70 -21.94 -8.02
C LEU A 375 -11.90 -23.01 -8.79
N ALA A 376 -11.79 -22.88 -10.12
CA ALA A 376 -10.94 -23.74 -10.94
C ALA A 376 -9.44 -23.65 -10.55
N CYS A 377 -9.02 -22.52 -9.98
CA CYS A 377 -7.69 -22.31 -9.41
C CYS A 377 -7.57 -22.73 -7.93
N GLN A 378 -8.49 -23.57 -7.43
CA GLN A 378 -8.51 -24.11 -6.06
C GLN A 378 -8.59 -23.04 -4.95
N GLN A 379 -9.17 -21.86 -5.23
CA GLN A 379 -9.42 -20.85 -4.20
C GLN A 379 -10.66 -21.22 -3.37
N LYS A 380 -10.64 -20.92 -2.06
CA LYS A 380 -11.83 -21.03 -1.20
C LYS A 380 -12.96 -20.15 -1.78
N LEU A 381 -14.21 -20.62 -1.74
CA LEU A 381 -15.39 -19.90 -2.28
C LEU A 381 -15.47 -18.43 -1.81
N ARG A 382 -15.14 -18.17 -0.54
CA ARG A 382 -15.13 -16.81 0.02
C ARG A 382 -14.13 -15.89 -0.68
N ASN A 383 -12.92 -16.40 -0.96
CA ASN A 383 -11.91 -15.67 -1.70
C ASN A 383 -12.33 -15.50 -3.16
N ALA A 384 -12.93 -16.52 -3.77
CA ALA A 384 -13.45 -16.44 -5.13
C ALA A 384 -14.54 -15.36 -5.29
N VAL A 385 -15.48 -15.26 -4.33
CA VAL A 385 -16.49 -14.18 -4.30
C VAL A 385 -15.83 -12.82 -4.16
N LEU A 386 -14.86 -12.68 -3.25
CA LEU A 386 -14.12 -11.42 -3.07
C LEU A 386 -13.40 -11.01 -4.35
N LEU A 387 -12.71 -11.94 -5.02
CA LEU A 387 -12.07 -11.70 -6.31
C LEU A 387 -13.06 -11.24 -7.38
N GLY A 388 -14.25 -11.83 -7.44
CA GLY A 388 -15.26 -11.43 -8.42
C GLY A 388 -15.77 -10.00 -8.22
N LEU A 389 -15.88 -9.54 -6.98
CA LEU A 389 -16.24 -8.15 -6.67
C LEU A 389 -15.10 -7.19 -7.03
N MET A 390 -13.86 -7.56 -6.68
CA MET A 390 -12.65 -6.80 -6.96
C MET A 390 -12.45 -6.47 -8.45
N VAL A 391 -12.69 -7.44 -9.34
CA VAL A 391 -12.48 -7.26 -10.79
C VAL A 391 -13.52 -6.32 -11.43
N ASN A 392 -14.60 -6.01 -10.72
CA ASN A 392 -15.68 -5.12 -11.18
C ASN A 392 -15.48 -3.64 -10.77
N VAL A 393 -14.41 -3.29 -10.07
CA VAL A 393 -14.08 -1.90 -9.76
C VAL A 393 -13.86 -1.12 -11.06
N LYS A 394 -14.62 -0.04 -11.24
CA LYS A 394 -14.48 0.92 -12.34
C LYS A 394 -13.73 2.15 -11.87
N GLY A 395 -13.10 2.87 -12.80
CA GLY A 395 -12.24 3.99 -12.44
C GLY A 395 -11.97 5.00 -13.55
N PRO A 396 -10.88 5.78 -13.41
CA PRO A 396 -10.67 7.02 -14.17
C PRO A 396 -10.59 6.83 -15.68
N ILE A 397 -9.86 5.79 -16.10
CA ILE A 397 -9.65 5.52 -17.52
C ILE A 397 -10.95 5.05 -18.19
N ASP A 398 -11.88 4.43 -17.43
CA ASP A 398 -13.19 4.06 -17.97
C ASP A 398 -14.00 5.32 -18.33
N LEU A 399 -14.01 6.32 -17.44
CA LEU A 399 -14.69 7.60 -17.68
C LEU A 399 -14.07 8.38 -18.83
N TYR A 400 -12.74 8.36 -18.94
CA TYR A 400 -12.04 8.99 -20.06
C TYR A 400 -12.44 8.37 -21.39
N LEU A 401 -12.51 7.03 -21.47
CA LEU A 401 -12.97 6.34 -22.69
C LEU A 401 -14.41 6.71 -23.04
N LEU A 402 -15.33 6.71 -22.07
CA LEU A 402 -16.73 7.10 -22.28
C LEU A 402 -16.84 8.54 -22.79
N THR A 403 -16.10 9.45 -22.17
CA THR A 403 -16.08 10.87 -22.54
C THR A 403 -15.55 11.05 -23.98
N ARG A 404 -14.52 10.29 -24.37
CA ARG A 404 -14.00 10.33 -25.74
C ARG A 404 -15.00 9.79 -26.76
N TRP A 405 -15.67 8.68 -26.47
CA TRP A 405 -16.72 8.15 -27.35
C TRP A 405 -17.87 9.15 -27.54
N ARG A 406 -18.20 9.91 -26.51
CA ARG A 406 -19.16 11.01 -26.58
C ARG A 406 -18.69 12.15 -27.49
N PHE A 407 -17.42 12.55 -27.38
CA PHE A 407 -16.84 13.58 -28.26
C PHE A 407 -16.76 13.13 -29.73
N GLN A 408 -16.46 11.85 -29.97
CA GLN A 408 -16.43 11.27 -31.31
C GLN A 408 -17.82 11.03 -31.92
N LYS A 409 -18.91 11.32 -31.17
CA LYS A 409 -20.31 11.07 -31.52
C LYS A 409 -20.63 9.59 -31.77
N ASP A 410 -19.84 8.67 -31.19
CA ASP A 410 -20.13 7.24 -31.27
C ASP A 410 -21.10 6.79 -30.16
N VAL A 411 -21.22 7.58 -29.09
CA VAL A 411 -22.19 7.44 -28.00
C VAL A 411 -22.97 8.76 -27.83
N GLU A 412 -24.30 8.68 -27.76
CA GLU A 412 -25.18 9.84 -27.55
C GLU A 412 -25.07 10.42 -26.13
N LYS A 413 -25.56 11.65 -25.93
CA LYS A 413 -25.46 12.37 -24.65
C LYS A 413 -26.13 11.60 -23.51
N ASP A 414 -27.34 11.10 -23.74
CA ASP A 414 -28.14 10.41 -22.71
C ASP A 414 -27.49 9.08 -22.33
N THR A 415 -27.05 8.29 -23.32
CA THR A 415 -26.34 7.02 -23.11
C THR A 415 -25.03 7.23 -22.35
N HIS A 416 -24.27 8.27 -22.69
CA HIS A 416 -23.05 8.65 -21.95
C HIS A 416 -23.35 8.92 -20.48
N ALA A 417 -24.40 9.71 -20.18
CA ALA A 417 -24.76 10.04 -18.81
C ALA A 417 -25.12 8.80 -17.97
N ILE A 418 -25.91 7.89 -18.54
CA ILE A 418 -26.28 6.62 -17.87
C ILE A 418 -25.04 5.75 -17.62
N LEU A 419 -24.13 5.67 -18.58
CA LEU A 419 -22.91 4.86 -18.45
C LEU A 419 -21.97 5.41 -17.37
N VAL A 420 -21.75 6.73 -17.33
CA VAL A 420 -20.94 7.36 -16.28
C VAL A 420 -21.55 7.10 -14.90
N MET A 421 -22.85 7.34 -14.74
CA MET A 421 -23.53 7.17 -13.47
C MET A 421 -23.58 5.71 -13.01
N SER A 422 -23.83 4.78 -13.93
CA SER A 422 -23.81 3.35 -13.59
C SER A 422 -22.41 2.87 -13.19
N HIS A 423 -21.33 3.37 -13.80
CA HIS A 423 -19.95 3.05 -13.40
C HIS A 423 -19.63 3.60 -12.00
N VAL A 424 -20.01 4.85 -11.72
CA VAL A 424 -19.84 5.47 -10.39
C VAL A 424 -20.65 4.72 -9.33
N MET A 425 -21.92 4.42 -9.61
CA MET A 425 -22.80 3.69 -8.67
C MET A 425 -22.29 2.27 -8.41
N LEU A 426 -21.80 1.58 -9.44
CA LEU A 426 -21.24 0.25 -9.29
C LEU A 426 -19.99 0.28 -8.39
N THR A 427 -19.04 1.18 -8.65
CA THR A 427 -17.87 1.33 -7.78
C THR A 427 -18.28 1.72 -6.36
N ALA A 428 -19.25 2.63 -6.22
CA ALA A 428 -19.73 3.08 -4.91
C ALA A 428 -20.35 1.95 -4.07
N LEU A 429 -20.98 0.96 -4.72
CA LEU A 429 -21.51 -0.25 -4.07
C LEU A 429 -20.42 -1.29 -3.79
N MET A 430 -19.49 -1.48 -4.73
CA MET A 430 -18.46 -2.52 -4.63
C MET A 430 -17.40 -2.19 -3.58
N THR A 431 -16.91 -0.96 -3.49
CA THR A 431 -15.84 -0.53 -2.58
C THR A 431 -16.12 -0.90 -1.11
N PRO A 432 -17.25 -0.49 -0.48
CA PRO A 432 -17.52 -0.84 0.92
C PRO A 432 -17.79 -2.34 1.11
N LEU A 433 -18.35 -3.01 0.09
CA LEU A 433 -18.61 -4.44 0.13
C LEU A 433 -17.30 -5.24 0.12
N ILE A 434 -16.35 -4.86 -0.74
CA ILE A 434 -15.00 -5.43 -0.81
C ILE A 434 -14.30 -5.27 0.54
N GLU A 435 -14.31 -4.08 1.12
CA GLU A 435 -13.63 -3.85 2.40
C GLU A 435 -14.24 -4.69 3.54
N LYS A 436 -15.57 -4.74 3.64
CA LYS A 436 -16.27 -5.53 4.67
C LYS A 436 -15.98 -7.02 4.53
N LEU A 437 -16.03 -7.55 3.30
CA LEU A 437 -15.77 -8.97 3.03
C LEU A 437 -14.28 -9.31 3.18
N TYR A 438 -13.38 -8.40 2.83
CA TYR A 438 -11.96 -8.55 3.00
C TYR A 438 -11.59 -8.61 4.49
N LYS A 439 -12.06 -7.66 5.31
CA LYS A 439 -11.86 -7.68 6.77
C LYS A 439 -12.43 -8.94 7.41
N ARG A 440 -13.61 -9.39 6.97
CA ARG A 440 -14.19 -10.66 7.44
C ARG A 440 -13.33 -11.85 7.05
N SER A 441 -12.82 -11.89 5.82
CA SER A 441 -11.90 -12.94 5.35
C SER A 441 -10.63 -12.98 6.19
N GLN A 442 -10.05 -11.81 6.48
CA GLN A 442 -8.86 -11.70 7.33
C GLN A 442 -9.12 -12.24 8.75
N LYS A 443 -10.24 -11.85 9.39
CA LYS A 443 -10.63 -12.36 10.73
C LYS A 443 -10.80 -13.88 10.75
N LEU A 444 -11.45 -14.45 9.73
CA LEU A 444 -11.67 -15.89 9.62
C LEU A 444 -10.36 -16.65 9.34
N ASN A 445 -9.49 -16.11 8.48
CA ASN A 445 -8.18 -16.70 8.22
C ASN A 445 -7.27 -16.64 9.46
N ALA A 446 -7.43 -15.63 10.33
CA ALA A 446 -6.75 -15.57 11.63
C ALA A 446 -7.25 -16.68 12.58
N SER A 447 -8.55 -16.95 12.59
CA SER A 447 -9.16 -18.04 13.39
C SER A 447 -8.83 -19.44 12.86
N ASP A 448 -8.59 -19.59 11.55
CA ASP A 448 -8.19 -20.85 10.90
C ASP A 448 -6.67 -21.16 11.09
N ARG A 449 -5.89 -20.31 11.78
CA ARG A 449 -4.45 -20.51 12.04
C ARG A 449 -4.22 -21.64 13.04
N LYS A 450 -4.43 -22.89 12.60
CA LYS A 450 -4.17 -24.13 13.36
C LYS A 450 -2.70 -24.35 13.76
N ASN A 451 -1.77 -23.51 13.29
CA ASN A 451 -0.32 -23.66 13.47
C ASN A 451 0.30 -22.47 14.22
N MET A 452 -0.34 -21.96 15.28
CA MET A 452 0.29 -20.97 16.15
C MET A 452 1.35 -21.64 17.02
N LYS A 453 2.59 -21.15 16.97
CA LYS A 453 3.71 -21.70 17.73
C LYS A 453 4.08 -20.77 18.88
N ALA A 454 4.09 -21.33 20.09
CA ALA A 454 4.71 -20.74 21.27
C ALA A 454 6.12 -21.31 21.41
N ILE A 455 7.07 -20.49 21.90
CA ILE A 455 8.45 -20.93 22.18
C ILE A 455 8.42 -22.02 23.26
N GLN A 456 7.46 -21.93 24.18
CA GLN A 456 7.24 -22.88 25.27
C GLN A 456 6.84 -24.27 24.79
N THR A 457 5.98 -24.32 23.77
CA THR A 457 5.43 -25.58 23.23
C THR A 457 6.35 -26.24 22.20
N SER A 458 7.34 -25.49 21.71
CA SER A 458 8.34 -26.02 20.79
C SER A 458 9.35 -26.88 21.55
N SER A 459 9.56 -28.10 21.08
CA SER A 459 10.59 -29.00 21.61
C SER A 459 11.96 -28.32 21.57
N SER A 460 12.78 -28.55 22.60
CA SER A 460 14.16 -28.06 22.64
C SER A 460 15.08 -28.70 21.60
N TYR A 461 14.63 -29.77 20.94
CA TYR A 461 15.38 -30.51 19.91
C TYR A 461 15.01 -30.14 18.46
N ASP A 462 13.93 -29.37 18.27
CA ASP A 462 13.52 -28.93 16.93
C ASP A 462 14.39 -27.75 16.44
N GLU A 463 14.49 -27.58 15.12
CA GLU A 463 15.17 -26.42 14.51
C GLU A 463 14.51 -25.11 14.98
N PHE A 464 15.27 -24.29 15.71
CA PHE A 464 14.77 -23.01 16.22
C PHE A 464 14.90 -21.96 15.11
N LYS A 465 13.75 -21.57 14.54
CA LYS A 465 13.70 -20.62 13.43
C LYS A 465 13.32 -19.24 13.91
N VAL A 466 14.21 -18.28 13.72
CA VAL A 466 14.02 -16.87 14.12
C VAL A 466 13.96 -15.99 12.87
N LEU A 467 12.91 -15.19 12.75
CA LEU A 467 12.76 -14.21 11.69
C LEU A 467 13.14 -12.82 12.21
N CYS A 468 14.26 -12.27 11.74
CA CYS A 468 14.78 -10.98 12.19
C CYS A 468 14.49 -9.90 11.15
N CYS A 469 13.69 -8.90 11.53
CA CYS A 469 13.41 -7.75 10.71
C CYS A 469 14.46 -6.65 10.94
N ILE A 470 14.97 -6.07 9.85
CA ILE A 470 16.02 -5.05 9.89
C ILE A 470 15.59 -3.90 8.99
N HIS A 471 15.71 -2.67 9.47
CA HIS A 471 15.35 -1.48 8.70
C HIS A 471 16.54 -0.55 8.42
N GLY A 472 17.47 -0.41 9.38
CA GLY A 472 18.64 0.46 9.27
C GLY A 472 19.93 -0.27 9.63
N GLU A 473 21.07 0.30 9.24
CA GLU A 473 22.41 -0.26 9.52
C GLU A 473 22.73 -0.24 11.02
N ASP A 474 22.16 0.71 11.78
CA ASP A 474 22.41 0.90 13.22
C ASP A 474 22.05 -0.32 14.10
N ASN A 475 21.09 -1.13 13.66
CA ASN A 475 20.59 -2.27 14.42
C ASN A 475 21.32 -3.59 14.11
N ILE A 476 22.20 -3.60 13.09
CA ILE A 476 22.86 -4.83 12.64
C ILE A 476 23.73 -5.45 13.73
N PRO A 477 24.68 -4.72 14.38
CA PRO A 477 25.57 -5.34 15.35
C PRO A 477 24.80 -5.93 16.54
N GLY A 478 23.79 -5.20 17.05
CA GLY A 478 22.96 -5.69 18.16
C GLY A 478 22.13 -6.91 17.79
N MET A 479 21.57 -6.96 16.57
CA MET A 479 20.81 -8.12 16.10
C MET A 479 21.71 -9.35 15.91
N ILE A 480 22.92 -9.16 15.41
CA ILE A 480 23.93 -10.22 15.32
C ILE A 480 24.25 -10.77 16.71
N SER A 481 24.55 -9.90 17.69
CA SER A 481 24.81 -10.33 19.07
C SER A 481 23.65 -11.09 19.69
N LEU A 482 22.41 -10.70 19.38
CA LEU A 482 21.21 -11.37 19.86
C LEU A 482 21.07 -12.77 19.24
N LEU A 483 21.35 -12.92 17.93
CA LEU A 483 21.34 -14.21 17.25
C LEU A 483 22.46 -15.13 17.74
N GLU A 484 23.66 -14.60 17.98
CA GLU A 484 24.79 -15.31 18.56
C GLU A 484 24.42 -15.85 19.96
N ALA A 485 23.86 -15.00 20.83
CA ALA A 485 23.34 -15.40 22.15
C ALA A 485 22.25 -16.49 22.08
N SER A 486 21.51 -16.53 20.97
CA SER A 486 20.42 -17.49 20.75
C SER A 486 20.89 -18.80 20.13
N SER A 487 22.16 -18.91 19.73
CA SER A 487 22.72 -20.06 19.01
C SER A 487 23.09 -21.26 19.90
N GLY A 488 22.61 -21.30 21.14
CA GLY A 488 22.97 -22.34 22.11
C GLY A 488 22.59 -23.78 21.71
N SER A 489 21.59 -23.98 20.85
CA SER A 489 21.30 -25.29 20.25
C SER A 489 21.86 -25.38 18.83
N ARG A 490 22.44 -26.53 18.46
CA ARG A 490 23.11 -26.78 17.16
C ARG A 490 22.23 -26.59 15.90
N LEU A 491 20.96 -26.18 16.02
CA LEU A 491 19.97 -26.10 14.94
C LEU A 491 19.27 -24.72 14.86
N LEU A 492 19.99 -23.61 15.06
CA LEU A 492 19.43 -22.27 14.82
C LEU A 492 19.39 -21.95 13.31
N SER A 493 18.21 -21.59 12.79
CA SER A 493 18.08 -20.98 11.47
C SER A 493 17.52 -19.56 11.57
N ALA A 494 18.28 -18.61 11.04
CA ALA A 494 17.91 -17.20 11.03
C ALA A 494 17.40 -16.79 9.64
N VAL A 495 16.21 -16.21 9.60
CA VAL A 495 15.59 -15.62 8.42
C VAL A 495 15.71 -14.11 8.55
N ILE A 496 16.63 -13.50 7.81
CA ILE A 496 16.86 -12.06 7.88
C ILE A 496 15.99 -11.37 6.83
N VAL A 497 15.22 -10.39 7.25
CA VAL A 497 14.29 -9.64 6.39
C VAL A 497 14.65 -8.16 6.44
N HIS A 498 15.20 -7.64 5.35
CA HIS A 498 15.42 -6.21 5.19
C HIS A 498 14.11 -5.51 4.78
N LEU A 499 13.61 -4.60 5.63
CA LEU A 499 12.36 -3.86 5.48
C LEU A 499 12.59 -2.52 4.79
N ASN A 500 12.07 -2.40 3.57
CA ASN A 500 12.07 -1.17 2.78
C ASN A 500 10.64 -0.71 2.49
N ASP A 501 10.43 0.60 2.52
CA ASP A 501 9.13 1.18 2.14
C ASP A 501 8.86 1.03 0.63
N LEU A 502 7.58 0.95 0.25
CA LEU A 502 7.15 0.84 -1.14
C LEU A 502 7.01 2.22 -1.77
N VAL A 503 8.09 2.72 -2.37
CA VAL A 503 8.07 3.98 -3.13
C VAL A 503 8.24 3.69 -4.63
N GLY A 504 7.29 4.13 -5.44
CA GLY A 504 7.36 4.03 -6.91
C GLY A 504 6.98 2.68 -7.52
N ARG A 505 6.34 1.78 -6.77
CA ARG A 505 5.81 0.49 -7.25
C ARG A 505 4.37 0.30 -6.80
N ALA A 506 3.55 -0.38 -7.60
CA ALA A 506 2.15 -0.68 -7.26
C ALA A 506 1.99 -1.97 -6.43
N ALA A 507 2.98 -2.86 -6.44
CA ALA A 507 2.88 -4.17 -5.77
C ALA A 507 4.06 -4.38 -4.82
N PRO A 508 3.84 -4.99 -3.63
CA PRO A 508 4.93 -5.31 -2.73
C PRO A 508 5.81 -6.41 -3.34
N LEU A 509 7.07 -6.40 -2.93
CA LEU A 509 8.05 -7.36 -3.39
C LEU A 509 8.73 -8.04 -2.21
N VAL A 510 8.59 -9.36 -2.13
CA VAL A 510 9.44 -10.21 -1.29
C VAL A 510 10.40 -10.96 -2.21
N VAL A 511 11.70 -10.73 -2.05
CA VAL A 511 12.77 -11.43 -2.80
C VAL A 511 13.61 -12.23 -1.83
N ARG A 512 13.83 -13.50 -2.17
CA ARG A 512 14.86 -14.34 -1.54
C ARG A 512 16.19 -14.08 -2.24
N ASN A 513 17.20 -13.68 -1.49
CA ASN A 513 18.51 -13.38 -2.03
C ASN A 513 19.36 -14.66 -2.01
N ASP A 514 19.32 -15.43 -3.11
CA ASP A 514 20.09 -16.67 -3.26
C ASP A 514 21.51 -16.41 -3.79
N ARG A 515 22.48 -17.20 -3.29
CA ARG A 515 23.95 -17.06 -3.48
C ARG A 515 24.47 -17.00 -4.93
N LYS A 516 23.65 -17.29 -5.95
CA LYS A 516 24.12 -17.57 -7.33
C LYS A 516 24.24 -16.35 -8.25
N PHE A 517 23.78 -15.15 -7.86
CA PHE A 517 23.77 -13.95 -8.71
C PHE A 517 24.47 -12.72 -8.11
N ARG A 518 25.48 -12.89 -7.24
CA ARG A 518 26.27 -11.78 -6.69
C ARG A 518 27.52 -11.49 -7.53
N ARG A 519 27.48 -10.45 -8.37
CA ARG A 519 28.70 -9.89 -9.00
C ARG A 519 28.85 -8.38 -8.85
N VAL A 520 27.94 -7.68 -8.16
CA VAL A 520 28.06 -6.23 -7.97
C VAL A 520 27.51 -5.81 -6.60
N GLU A 521 28.37 -5.40 -5.68
CA GLU A 521 28.01 -4.72 -4.42
C GLU A 521 27.45 -3.34 -4.75
N THR A 522 26.12 -3.16 -4.72
CA THR A 522 25.51 -1.86 -5.04
C THR A 522 24.35 -1.45 -4.14
N ASN A 523 23.73 -2.37 -3.40
CA ASN A 523 22.55 -2.04 -2.58
C ASN A 523 22.82 -2.19 -1.08
N LYS A 524 22.19 -1.33 -0.27
CA LYS A 524 22.20 -1.42 1.20
C LYS A 524 21.84 -2.83 1.70
N SER A 525 20.84 -3.46 1.09
CA SER A 525 20.43 -4.85 1.39
C SER A 525 21.57 -5.88 1.24
N ASP A 526 22.47 -5.68 0.28
CA ASP A 526 23.60 -6.60 0.05
C ASP A 526 24.69 -6.42 1.10
N ARG A 527 24.94 -5.18 1.54
CA ARG A 527 25.85 -4.87 2.66
C ARG A 527 25.36 -5.53 3.95
N ILE A 528 24.08 -5.37 4.27
CA ILE A 528 23.44 -6.03 5.42
C ILE A 528 23.66 -7.53 5.34
N ALA A 529 23.27 -8.14 4.21
CA ALA A 529 23.42 -9.58 4.03
C ALA A 529 24.88 -10.04 4.14
N HIS A 530 25.85 -9.24 3.65
CA HIS A 530 27.27 -9.54 3.78
C HIS A 530 27.76 -9.45 5.24
N GLU A 531 27.34 -8.44 6.01
CA GLU A 531 27.73 -8.29 7.42
C GLU A 531 27.29 -9.48 8.27
N PHE A 532 26.04 -9.94 8.11
CA PHE A 532 25.55 -11.15 8.79
C PHE A 532 26.29 -12.41 8.33
N GLU A 533 26.56 -12.55 7.04
CA GLU A 533 27.29 -13.71 6.50
C GLU A 533 28.75 -13.75 6.97
N SER A 534 29.40 -12.58 7.04
CA SER A 534 30.78 -12.46 7.54
C SER A 534 30.86 -12.84 9.00
N HIS A 535 29.87 -12.44 9.81
CA HIS A 535 29.87 -12.78 11.24
C HIS A 535 29.68 -14.27 11.48
N ILE A 536 28.72 -14.91 10.80
CA ILE A 536 28.47 -16.35 10.99
C ILE A 536 29.64 -17.22 10.56
N ARG A 537 30.38 -16.82 9.53
CA ARG A 537 31.60 -17.54 9.13
C ARG A 537 32.61 -17.62 10.28
N ASN A 538 32.60 -16.62 11.16
CA ASN A 538 33.49 -16.51 12.30
C ASN A 538 32.85 -17.00 13.61
N SER A 539 31.54 -17.23 13.63
CA SER A 539 30.82 -17.73 14.81
C SER A 539 31.19 -19.19 15.12
N THR A 540 31.14 -19.54 16.40
CA THR A 540 31.49 -20.88 16.91
C THR A 540 30.44 -21.94 16.60
N ASN A 541 29.18 -21.54 16.39
CA ASN A 541 28.05 -22.44 16.13
C ASN A 541 27.54 -22.29 14.68
N PRO A 542 27.35 -23.40 13.94
CA PRO A 542 26.86 -23.32 12.57
C PRO A 542 25.38 -22.90 12.55
N THR A 543 25.11 -21.69 12.06
CA THR A 543 23.76 -21.13 11.95
C THR A 543 23.35 -21.01 10.48
N LYS A 544 22.12 -21.42 10.14
CA LYS A 544 21.62 -21.38 8.77
C LYS A 544 20.93 -20.06 8.49
N ILE A 545 21.57 -19.16 7.72
CA ILE A 545 20.95 -17.91 7.26
C ILE A 545 20.18 -18.08 5.95
N THR A 546 19.01 -17.46 5.91
CA THR A 546 18.33 -17.09 4.67
C THR A 546 18.02 -15.61 4.65
N ASN A 547 18.36 -14.94 3.54
CA ASN A 547 18.22 -13.49 3.41
C ASN A 547 17.04 -13.15 2.49
N PHE A 548 16.19 -12.23 2.95
CA PHE A 548 15.06 -11.69 2.22
C PHE A 548 15.11 -10.16 2.19
N THR A 549 14.66 -9.59 1.09
CA THR A 549 14.34 -8.16 1.00
C THR A 549 12.84 -8.03 0.83
N MET A 550 12.19 -7.26 1.70
CA MET A 550 10.77 -6.96 1.69
C MET A 550 10.56 -5.48 1.38
N VAL A 551 9.86 -5.21 0.29
CA VAL A 551 9.45 -3.87 -0.14
C VAL A 551 7.94 -3.82 -0.06
N ALA A 552 7.37 -3.09 0.89
CA ALA A 552 5.92 -2.97 1.08
C ALA A 552 5.58 -1.66 1.82
N PRO A 553 4.35 -1.12 1.70
CA PRO A 553 3.93 0.03 2.50
C PRO A 553 3.92 -0.35 3.98
N TYR A 554 4.46 0.50 4.86
CA TYR A 554 4.53 0.22 6.31
C TYR A 554 3.18 -0.15 6.92
N LYS A 555 2.09 0.46 6.43
CA LYS A 555 0.73 0.21 6.90
C LYS A 555 0.33 -1.26 6.79
N THR A 556 0.73 -1.94 5.72
CA THR A 556 0.32 -3.32 5.40
C THR A 556 1.48 -4.32 5.39
N MET A 557 2.70 -3.87 5.64
CA MET A 557 3.91 -4.71 5.68
C MET A 557 3.78 -5.87 6.69
N HIS A 558 3.05 -5.68 7.79
CA HIS A 558 2.79 -6.72 8.80
C HIS A 558 2.19 -8.00 8.22
N GLU A 559 1.30 -7.90 7.21
CA GLU A 559 0.70 -9.08 6.57
C GLU A 559 1.75 -9.93 5.83
N ASN A 560 2.67 -9.27 5.14
CA ASN A 560 3.75 -9.93 4.40
C ASN A 560 4.75 -10.59 5.35
N ILE A 561 5.07 -9.94 6.47
CA ILE A 561 5.95 -10.52 7.51
C ILE A 561 5.29 -11.76 8.11
N CYS A 562 4.01 -11.69 8.48
CA CYS A 562 3.27 -12.83 9.02
C CYS A 562 3.20 -14.01 8.04
N HIS A 563 2.95 -13.72 6.75
CA HIS A 563 2.92 -14.76 5.72
C HIS A 563 4.31 -15.39 5.49
N LEU A 564 5.37 -14.57 5.51
CA LEU A 564 6.74 -15.08 5.40
C LEU A 564 7.13 -15.93 6.61
N ALA A 565 6.75 -15.51 7.81
CA ALA A 565 6.96 -16.27 9.04
C ALA A 565 6.27 -17.63 9.00
N GLN A 566 5.02 -17.70 8.50
CA GLN A 566 4.31 -18.97 8.31
C GLN A 566 4.95 -19.86 7.24
N LYS A 567 5.42 -19.26 6.14
CA LYS A 567 6.05 -19.98 5.04
C LYS A 567 7.38 -20.62 5.44
N GLU A 568 8.22 -19.89 6.18
CA GLU A 568 9.50 -20.40 6.68
C GLU A 568 9.36 -21.17 8.00
N ASP A 569 8.14 -21.22 8.55
CA ASP A 569 7.79 -21.90 9.81
C ASP A 569 8.56 -21.33 11.03
N ALA A 570 8.64 -19.99 11.10
CA ALA A 570 9.34 -19.26 12.14
C ALA A 570 8.64 -19.37 13.51
N THR A 571 9.44 -19.59 14.57
CA THR A 571 8.96 -19.72 15.95
C THR A 571 8.99 -18.38 16.70
N LEU A 572 9.89 -17.47 16.31
CA LEU A 572 10.02 -16.14 16.88
C LEU A 572 10.22 -15.11 15.75
N ILE A 573 9.53 -13.98 15.84
CA ILE A 573 9.75 -12.80 14.98
C ILE A 573 10.36 -11.69 15.83
N ILE A 574 11.50 -11.14 15.41
CA ILE A 574 12.17 -10.03 16.09
C ILE A 574 11.99 -8.76 15.26
N MET A 575 11.33 -7.75 15.85
CA MET A 575 11.08 -6.44 15.24
C MET A 575 12.00 -5.37 15.83
N PRO A 576 12.61 -4.50 15.02
CA PRO A 576 13.44 -3.43 15.54
C PRO A 576 12.58 -2.30 16.12
N TYR A 577 13.05 -1.69 17.20
CA TYR A 577 12.51 -0.44 17.74
C TYR A 577 13.40 0.74 17.32
N LYS A 578 12.77 1.87 16.98
CA LYS A 578 13.45 3.14 16.67
C LYS A 578 12.82 4.24 17.51
N LYS A 579 13.59 4.82 18.42
CA LYS A 579 13.15 5.93 19.27
C LYS A 579 12.87 7.16 18.40
N VAL A 580 11.71 7.80 18.58
CA VAL A 580 11.42 9.12 17.99
C VAL A 580 12.22 10.14 18.80
N GLN A 581 13.33 10.64 18.26
CA GLN A 581 14.08 11.72 18.92
C GLN A 581 13.29 13.03 18.80
N GLY A 582 12.95 13.64 19.94
CA GLY A 582 12.26 14.92 20.03
C GLY A 582 13.18 16.15 19.96
N ASP A 583 14.46 15.98 19.62
CA ASP A 583 15.39 17.11 19.53
C ASP A 583 15.09 17.99 18.31
N ALA A 584 15.18 19.30 18.52
CA ALA A 584 14.80 20.39 17.59
C ALA A 584 15.58 20.44 16.25
N GLY A 585 16.36 19.41 15.91
CA GLY A 585 17.15 19.28 14.67
C GLY A 585 16.88 18.01 13.86
N ALA A 586 15.96 17.14 14.27
CA ALA A 586 15.62 15.94 13.50
C ALA A 586 14.88 16.31 12.20
N SER A 587 15.37 15.81 11.06
CA SER A 587 14.69 15.97 9.78
C SER A 587 13.29 15.34 9.84
N GLU A 588 12.28 16.05 9.34
CA GLU A 588 10.86 15.62 9.31
C GLU A 588 10.67 14.20 8.73
N ALA A 589 11.52 13.81 7.77
CA ALA A 589 11.54 12.48 7.17
C ALA A 589 11.97 11.36 8.15
N VAL A 590 12.82 11.65 9.13
CA VAL A 590 13.27 10.68 10.14
C VAL A 590 12.16 10.43 11.17
N VAL A 591 11.44 11.48 11.54
CA VAL A 591 10.31 11.42 12.49
C VAL A 591 9.15 10.64 11.88
N SER A 592 8.78 10.93 10.63
CA SER A 592 7.70 10.21 9.93
C SER A 592 8.01 8.72 9.76
N GLN A 593 9.27 8.36 9.46
CA GLN A 593 9.71 6.96 9.39
C GLN A 593 9.64 6.25 10.75
N ALA A 594 10.05 6.92 11.83
CA ALA A 594 9.97 6.35 13.18
C ALA A 594 8.51 6.09 13.59
N MET A 595 7.59 7.02 13.29
CA MET A 595 6.15 6.83 13.50
C MET A 595 5.59 5.67 12.66
N ALA A 596 6.01 5.55 11.39
CA ALA A 596 5.58 4.45 10.54
C ALA A 596 6.04 3.08 11.07
N MET A 597 7.27 2.99 11.60
CA MET A 597 7.79 1.79 12.24
C MET A 597 7.04 1.44 13.54
N ARG A 598 6.70 2.46 14.34
CA ARG A 598 5.88 2.28 15.54
C ARG A 598 4.50 1.73 15.20
N ASN A 599 3.83 2.29 14.20
CA ASN A 599 2.55 1.77 13.71
C ASN A 599 2.67 0.33 13.20
N LEU A 600 3.76 -0.01 12.50
CA LEU A 600 4.04 -1.37 12.06
C LEU A 600 4.19 -2.33 13.25
N ASN A 601 4.94 -1.94 14.29
CA ASN A 601 5.10 -2.74 15.51
C ASN A 601 3.75 -2.97 16.19
N CYS A 602 2.92 -1.93 16.33
CA CYS A 602 1.56 -2.06 16.88
C CYS A 602 0.68 -3.04 16.10
N HIS A 603 0.69 -2.99 14.76
CA HIS A 603 -0.06 -3.93 13.93
C HIS A 603 0.48 -5.36 14.03
N MET A 604 1.80 -5.53 14.11
CA MET A 604 2.43 -6.84 14.29
C MET A 604 2.01 -7.51 15.60
N LEU A 605 1.96 -6.76 16.70
CA LEU A 605 1.54 -7.26 18.02
C LEU A 605 0.08 -7.73 18.08
N GLY A 606 -0.77 -7.27 17.16
CA GLY A 606 -2.18 -7.68 17.07
C GLY A 606 -2.46 -8.84 16.11
N CYS A 607 -1.52 -9.16 15.22
CA CYS A 607 -1.74 -10.05 14.07
C CYS A 607 -0.71 -11.18 13.94
N ASN A 608 0.17 -11.38 14.92
CA ASN A 608 1.31 -12.29 14.84
C ASN A 608 0.93 -13.78 14.84
N PRO A 609 1.60 -14.61 14.03
CA PRO A 609 1.37 -16.06 13.98
C PRO A 609 2.16 -16.85 15.04
N CYS A 610 3.20 -16.26 15.62
CA CYS A 610 4.09 -16.84 16.63
C CYS A 610 4.57 -15.74 17.60
N ALA A 611 5.43 -16.08 18.57
CA ALA A 611 5.96 -15.12 19.53
C ALA A 611 6.67 -13.95 18.81
N ILE A 612 6.46 -12.73 19.31
CA ILE A 612 7.13 -11.52 18.83
C ILE A 612 8.07 -10.99 19.91
N GLY A 613 9.26 -10.56 19.51
CA GLY A 613 10.17 -9.77 20.32
C GLY A 613 10.39 -8.39 19.71
N ILE A 614 10.09 -7.31 20.43
CA ILE A 614 10.51 -5.96 20.04
C ILE A 614 11.89 -5.69 20.62
N PHE A 615 12.86 -5.47 19.74
CA PHE A 615 14.25 -5.29 20.11
C PHE A 615 14.63 -3.81 20.13
N VAL A 616 14.97 -3.33 21.32
CA VAL A 616 15.50 -1.99 21.58
C VAL A 616 17.02 -2.09 21.67
N ASN A 617 17.70 -1.72 20.59
CA ASN A 617 19.16 -1.73 20.55
C ASN A 617 19.72 -0.48 21.22
N LYS A 618 20.53 -0.68 22.27
CA LYS A 618 21.25 0.35 23.02
C LYS A 618 22.74 0.00 23.16
N GLY A 619 23.30 -0.62 22.13
CA GLY A 619 24.72 -0.98 22.08
C GLY A 619 25.04 -2.44 22.41
N LEU A 620 24.10 -3.38 22.20
CA LEU A 620 24.37 -4.82 22.39
C LEU A 620 25.54 -5.34 21.53
N GLY A 621 25.86 -4.63 20.44
CA GLY A 621 27.01 -4.94 19.58
C GLY A 621 28.36 -5.02 20.32
N TRP A 622 28.49 -4.44 21.51
CA TRP A 622 29.71 -4.55 22.33
C TRP A 622 29.97 -5.97 22.87
N CYS A 623 28.98 -6.86 22.86
CA CYS A 623 29.17 -8.27 23.18
C CYS A 623 30.04 -9.02 22.15
N LEU A 624 30.22 -8.43 20.95
CA LEU A 624 31.08 -8.95 19.88
C LEU A 624 32.51 -8.43 20.09
N GLY A 625 33.23 -8.98 21.07
CA GLY A 625 34.64 -8.68 21.27
C GLY A 625 35.52 -9.23 20.14
N HIS A 626 36.74 -8.69 19.99
CA HIS A 626 37.70 -9.13 18.95
C HIS A 626 38.11 -10.61 19.03
N TYR A 627 37.94 -11.27 20.19
CA TYR A 627 38.43 -12.64 20.44
C TYR A 627 37.46 -13.58 21.17
N SER A 628 36.42 -13.07 21.84
CA SER A 628 35.43 -13.92 22.52
C SER A 628 34.08 -13.21 22.68
N PHE A 629 33.00 -13.95 22.46
CA PHE A 629 31.63 -13.51 22.72
C PHE A 629 31.30 -13.72 24.20
N SER A 630 30.74 -12.71 24.86
CA SER A 630 30.25 -12.80 26.24
C SER A 630 29.03 -11.90 26.41
N CYS A 631 27.94 -12.45 26.94
CA CYS A 631 26.69 -11.72 27.11
C CYS A 631 26.08 -12.05 28.48
N SER A 632 25.81 -11.04 29.29
CA SER A 632 25.00 -11.17 30.50
C SER A 632 23.55 -10.73 30.22
N VAL A 633 22.62 -11.66 30.42
CA VAL A 633 21.20 -11.50 30.16
C VAL A 633 20.43 -11.49 31.48
N ALA A 634 19.55 -10.51 31.68
CA ALA A 634 18.59 -10.50 32.79
C ALA A 634 17.18 -10.74 32.25
N VAL A 635 16.41 -11.58 32.94
CA VAL A 635 15.00 -11.84 32.65
C VAL A 635 14.17 -11.31 33.81
N ILE A 636 13.23 -10.42 33.52
CA ILE A 636 12.27 -9.91 34.50
C ILE A 636 11.00 -10.72 34.36
N PHE A 637 10.61 -11.42 35.43
CA PHE A 637 9.42 -12.27 35.45
C PHE A 637 8.47 -11.77 36.54
N SER A 638 7.37 -11.17 36.11
CA SER A 638 6.26 -10.70 36.96
C SER A 638 5.06 -11.65 36.96
N GLY A 639 4.97 -12.53 35.95
CA GLY A 639 3.90 -13.51 35.79
C GLY A 639 3.01 -13.19 34.58
N GLY A 640 2.40 -14.21 33.99
CA GLY A 640 1.57 -14.09 32.79
C GLY A 640 2.17 -14.68 31.52
N HIS A 641 1.39 -14.72 30.45
CA HIS A 641 1.74 -15.47 29.23
C HIS A 641 2.98 -14.93 28.50
N ASP A 642 3.18 -13.61 28.48
CA ASP A 642 4.31 -12.96 27.81
C ASP A 642 5.64 -13.19 28.54
N ASP A 643 5.65 -13.07 29.86
CA ASP A 643 6.82 -13.34 30.70
C ASP A 643 7.26 -14.79 30.61
N ARG A 644 6.30 -15.71 30.47
CA ARG A 644 6.60 -17.12 30.29
C ARG A 644 7.25 -17.42 28.92
N GLU A 645 6.90 -16.69 27.85
CA GLU A 645 7.61 -16.79 26.56
C GLU A 645 9.03 -16.19 26.66
N ALA A 646 9.19 -15.08 27.39
CA ALA A 646 10.49 -14.47 27.66
C ALA A 646 11.42 -15.43 28.41
N LEU A 647 10.94 -16.11 29.45
CA LEU A 647 11.71 -17.11 30.19
C LEU A 647 12.03 -18.33 29.32
N ALA A 648 11.09 -18.82 28.52
CA ALA A 648 11.34 -19.95 27.62
C ALA A 648 12.40 -19.64 26.54
N TYR A 649 12.47 -18.39 26.09
CA TYR A 649 13.52 -17.92 25.19
C TYR A 649 14.89 -17.83 25.90
N ALA A 650 14.92 -17.27 27.12
CA ALA A 650 16.15 -17.21 27.92
C ALA A 650 16.69 -18.60 28.29
N ASN A 651 15.81 -19.58 28.52
CA ASN A 651 16.19 -20.99 28.73
C ASN A 651 16.92 -21.59 27.52
N ARG A 652 16.59 -21.14 26.30
CA ARG A 652 17.33 -21.56 25.10
C ARG A 652 18.70 -20.89 25.02
N MET A 653 18.82 -19.65 25.47
CA MET A 653 20.10 -18.92 25.52
C MET A 653 21.09 -19.53 26.51
N LEU A 654 20.61 -20.12 27.63
CA LEU A 654 21.45 -20.83 28.59
C LEU A 654 22.27 -21.98 27.98
N MET A 655 21.81 -22.55 26.86
CA MET A 655 22.54 -23.63 26.18
C MET A 655 23.86 -23.12 25.55
N HIS A 656 24.07 -21.81 25.48
CA HIS A 656 25.29 -21.20 24.97
C HIS A 656 26.33 -21.00 26.09
N LEU A 657 27.50 -21.61 25.95
CA LEU A 657 28.61 -21.62 26.93
C LEU A 657 29.18 -20.26 27.37
N SER A 658 28.71 -19.16 26.78
CA SER A 658 29.23 -17.80 27.04
C SER A 658 28.12 -16.81 27.39
N VAL A 659 26.91 -17.32 27.65
CA VAL A 659 25.75 -16.51 28.02
C VAL A 659 25.38 -16.79 29.46
N ARG A 660 25.45 -15.76 30.31
CA ARG A 660 24.99 -15.85 31.69
C ARG A 660 23.59 -15.31 31.80
N VAL A 661 22.65 -16.09 32.33
CA VAL A 661 21.25 -15.68 32.45
C VAL A 661 20.90 -15.51 33.93
N THR A 662 20.36 -14.35 34.30
CA THR A 662 19.82 -14.08 35.63
C THR A 662 18.31 -13.90 35.56
N LEU A 663 17.56 -14.68 36.33
CA LEU A 663 16.12 -14.52 36.47
C LEU A 663 15.78 -13.71 37.73
N LEU A 664 15.09 -12.57 37.55
CA LEU A 664 14.48 -11.81 38.64
C LEU A 664 12.97 -12.10 38.66
N LYS A 665 12.51 -12.88 39.65
CA LYS A 665 11.08 -13.06 39.93
C LYS A 665 10.58 -11.93 40.83
N LEU A 666 9.64 -11.15 40.32
CA LEU A 666 8.93 -10.12 41.08
C LEU A 666 7.69 -10.74 41.71
N ILE A 667 7.61 -10.74 43.04
CA ILE A 667 6.39 -11.15 43.73
C ILE A 667 5.52 -9.92 43.94
N VAL A 668 4.39 -9.88 43.23
CA VAL A 668 3.33 -8.89 43.44
C VAL A 668 2.19 -9.55 44.21
N ARG A 669 1.72 -8.93 45.30
CA ARG A 669 0.56 -9.42 46.04
C ARG A 669 -0.71 -9.16 45.23
N CYS A 670 -1.37 -10.22 44.77
CA CYS A 670 -2.63 -10.10 44.03
C CYS A 670 -3.82 -10.13 45.01
N PRO A 671 -4.79 -9.19 44.93
CA PRO A 671 -5.93 -9.15 45.84
C PRO A 671 -7.10 -10.09 45.47
N SER A 672 -7.10 -10.78 44.32
CA SER A 672 -8.27 -11.56 43.86
C SER A 672 -8.01 -13.06 43.67
N GLY A 673 -8.89 -13.89 44.24
CA GLY A 673 -8.86 -15.36 44.17
C GLY A 673 -9.66 -15.96 43.01
N HIS A 674 -9.46 -15.50 41.77
CA HIS A 674 -10.11 -16.13 40.61
C HIS A 674 -9.43 -17.45 40.23
N VAL A 675 -10.23 -18.43 39.75
CA VAL A 675 -9.75 -19.80 39.44
C VAL A 675 -8.78 -19.81 38.25
N GLU A 676 -8.98 -18.93 37.25
CA GLU A 676 -8.06 -18.76 36.12
C GLU A 676 -6.69 -18.26 36.56
N ASP A 677 -6.64 -17.29 37.48
CA ASP A 677 -5.39 -16.76 38.04
C ASP A 677 -4.62 -17.86 38.81
N MET A 678 -5.32 -18.78 39.47
CA MET A 678 -4.68 -19.93 40.13
C MET A 678 -4.05 -20.92 39.13
N LEU A 679 -4.69 -21.15 37.97
CA LEU A 679 -4.14 -22.02 36.94
C LEU A 679 -2.93 -21.37 36.26
N GLU A 680 -3.01 -20.08 35.94
CA GLU A 680 -1.89 -19.32 35.39
C GLU A 680 -0.70 -19.32 36.34
N LYS A 681 -0.94 -19.08 37.63
CA LYS A 681 0.10 -19.10 38.66
C LYS A 681 0.78 -20.47 38.79
N LYS A 682 0.04 -21.57 38.67
CA LYS A 682 0.63 -22.92 38.65
C LYS A 682 1.54 -23.14 37.44
N LEU A 683 1.15 -22.63 36.27
CA LEU A 683 1.98 -22.71 35.06
C LEU A 683 3.25 -21.85 35.18
N ASP A 684 3.11 -20.65 35.76
CA ASP A 684 4.23 -19.74 36.04
C ASP A 684 5.22 -20.39 37.03
N ASP A 685 4.72 -20.93 38.15
CA ASP A 685 5.55 -21.59 39.16
C ASP A 685 6.23 -22.85 38.60
N ALA A 686 5.56 -23.64 37.75
CA ALA A 686 6.15 -24.81 37.10
C ALA A 686 7.34 -24.45 36.19
N LEU A 687 7.22 -23.38 35.38
CA LEU A 687 8.31 -22.91 34.51
C LEU A 687 9.48 -22.33 35.28
N VAL A 688 9.21 -21.58 36.35
CA VAL A 688 10.27 -21.05 37.23
C VAL A 688 10.99 -22.19 37.94
N GLU A 689 10.28 -23.23 38.37
CA GLU A 689 10.90 -24.39 39.00
C GLU A 689 11.76 -25.20 38.01
N GLU A 690 11.32 -25.35 36.75
CA GLU A 690 12.14 -25.92 35.68
C GLU A 690 13.47 -25.15 35.50
N PHE A 691 13.42 -23.82 35.55
CA PHE A 691 14.61 -22.98 35.51
C PHE A 691 15.51 -23.19 36.74
N ARG A 692 14.91 -23.26 37.94
CA ARG A 692 15.66 -23.51 39.19
C ARG A 692 16.37 -24.85 39.20
N ILE A 693 15.78 -25.87 38.58
CA ILE A 693 16.43 -27.18 38.42
C ILE A 693 17.68 -27.03 37.54
N LYS A 694 17.59 -26.33 36.40
CA LYS A 694 18.74 -26.09 35.50
C LYS A 694 19.88 -25.30 36.16
N ILE A 695 19.59 -24.38 37.08
CA ILE A 695 20.61 -23.66 37.86
C ILE A 695 21.48 -24.60 38.69
N ARG A 696 20.90 -25.69 39.23
CA ARG A 696 21.65 -26.65 40.06
C ARG A 696 22.67 -27.43 39.23
N GLU A 697 22.45 -27.53 37.92
CA GLU A 697 23.31 -28.24 36.98
C GLU A 697 24.34 -27.30 36.31
N ASP A 698 24.02 -26.01 36.14
CA ASP A 698 24.80 -25.07 35.34
C ASP A 698 25.24 -23.80 36.10
N SER A 699 26.55 -23.54 36.14
CA SER A 699 27.15 -22.39 36.82
C SER A 699 26.83 -21.02 36.18
N GLN A 700 26.20 -21.01 34.99
CA GLN A 700 25.92 -19.78 34.23
C GLN A 700 24.56 -19.14 34.52
N ALA A 701 23.75 -19.75 35.39
CA ALA A 701 22.40 -19.29 35.71
C ALA A 701 22.29 -18.76 37.15
N GLN A 702 21.60 -17.63 37.35
CA GLN A 702 21.33 -17.04 38.67
C GLN A 702 19.84 -16.76 38.87
N TYR A 703 19.36 -16.84 40.11
CA TYR A 703 17.97 -16.59 40.45
C TYR A 703 17.85 -15.65 41.65
N TYR A 704 17.08 -14.58 41.48
CA TYR A 704 16.72 -13.63 42.52
C TYR A 704 15.21 -13.50 42.63
N GLU A 705 14.71 -13.41 43.86
CA GLU A 705 13.31 -13.20 44.14
C GLU A 705 13.16 -11.93 44.98
N LYS A 706 12.30 -11.01 44.54
CA LYS A 706 12.10 -9.72 45.22
C LYS A 706 10.62 -9.40 45.31
N ALA A 707 10.14 -9.21 46.53
CA ALA A 707 8.79 -8.73 46.79
C ALA A 707 8.73 -7.22 46.56
N ALA A 708 7.73 -6.77 45.80
CA ALA A 708 7.48 -5.35 45.57
C ALA A 708 6.03 -5.02 45.92
N GLU A 709 5.85 -4.09 46.86
CA GLU A 709 4.52 -3.69 47.34
C GLU A 709 3.88 -2.60 46.47
N ASN A 710 4.70 -1.77 45.80
CA ASN A 710 4.28 -0.64 44.97
C ASN A 710 5.06 -0.60 43.63
N LEU A 711 4.51 0.04 42.59
CA LEU A 711 5.15 0.22 41.28
C LEU A 711 6.56 0.83 41.39
N ILE A 712 6.74 1.84 42.24
CA ILE A 712 8.04 2.50 42.48
C ILE A 712 9.05 1.50 43.06
N GLY A 713 8.59 0.60 43.95
CA GLY A 713 9.41 -0.48 44.49
C GLY A 713 9.86 -1.46 43.40
N THR A 714 8.96 -1.79 42.47
CA THR A 714 9.25 -2.63 41.31
C THR A 714 10.26 -1.97 40.37
N LEU A 715 10.09 -0.69 40.04
CA LEU A 715 11.02 0.04 39.17
C LEU A 715 12.40 0.22 39.82
N ASN A 716 12.46 0.44 41.14
CA ASN A 716 13.72 0.48 41.89
C ASN A 716 14.42 -0.89 41.91
N ALA A 717 13.66 -1.98 42.02
CA ALA A 717 14.19 -3.34 41.89
C ALA A 717 14.81 -3.58 40.50
N ILE A 718 14.14 -3.13 39.44
CA ILE A 718 14.64 -3.22 38.07
C ILE A 718 15.88 -2.34 37.89
N ARG A 719 15.87 -1.10 38.40
CA ARG A 719 17.01 -0.17 38.32
C ARG A 719 18.27 -0.73 39.00
N ALA A 720 18.12 -1.49 40.08
CA ALA A 720 19.24 -2.16 40.75
C ALA A 720 19.97 -3.19 39.87
N LEU A 721 19.30 -3.75 38.85
CA LEU A 721 19.93 -4.68 37.89
C LEU A 721 20.79 -3.95 36.84
N GLY A 722 20.51 -2.68 36.54
CA GLY A 722 20.99 -2.00 35.33
C GLY A 722 22.50 -2.09 35.07
N ASN A 723 23.34 -2.04 36.11
CA ASN A 723 24.79 -1.93 35.95
C ASN A 723 25.51 -3.23 35.50
N HIS A 724 24.84 -4.39 35.47
CA HIS A 724 25.51 -5.69 35.29
C HIS A 724 25.09 -6.47 34.03
N TYR A 725 24.07 -6.00 33.29
CA TYR A 725 23.47 -6.76 32.19
C TYR A 725 23.50 -6.02 30.85
N ASN A 726 23.92 -6.74 29.81
CA ASN A 726 23.96 -6.25 28.43
C ASN A 726 22.57 -6.28 27.78
N LEU A 727 21.78 -7.31 28.08
CA LEU A 727 20.44 -7.53 27.54
C LEU A 727 19.44 -7.78 28.67
N VAL A 728 18.28 -7.11 28.61
CA VAL A 728 17.15 -7.34 29.51
C VAL A 728 15.96 -7.87 28.71
N ILE A 729 15.39 -9.00 29.12
CA ILE A 729 14.24 -9.64 28.47
C ILE A 729 13.04 -9.57 29.43
N THR A 730 11.89 -9.13 28.94
CA THR A 730 10.66 -9.00 29.73
C THR A 730 9.44 -9.24 28.85
N GLY A 731 8.34 -9.72 29.42
CA GLY A 731 7.06 -9.76 28.74
C GLY A 731 6.42 -8.36 28.61
N ARG A 732 5.62 -8.17 27.56
CA ARG A 732 4.92 -6.90 27.31
C ARG A 732 3.77 -6.68 28.30
N GLN A 733 2.92 -7.68 28.48
CA GLN A 733 1.76 -7.63 29.36
C GLN A 733 2.06 -8.31 30.69
N SER A 734 2.01 -7.52 31.75
CA SER A 734 1.90 -8.02 33.11
C SER A 734 0.52 -7.63 33.63
N SER A 735 -0.39 -8.61 33.67
CA SER A 735 -1.75 -8.44 34.19
C SER A 735 -1.73 -7.90 35.64
N LEU A 736 -0.74 -8.35 36.41
CA LEU A 736 -0.48 -7.95 37.79
C LEU A 736 -0.09 -6.47 37.89
N LEU A 737 0.85 -5.99 37.07
CA LEU A 737 1.22 -4.56 37.07
C LEU A 737 0.09 -3.66 36.55
N MET A 738 -0.75 -4.13 35.62
CA MET A 738 -1.94 -3.38 35.18
C MET A 738 -2.96 -3.19 36.31
N SER A 739 -3.19 -4.21 37.15
CA SER A 739 -4.14 -4.10 38.27
C SER A 739 -3.70 -3.06 39.32
N MET A 740 -2.39 -2.94 39.58
CA MET A 740 -1.83 -1.91 40.47
C MET A 740 -1.96 -0.49 39.89
N PHE A 741 -2.11 -0.36 38.56
CA PHE A 741 -2.28 0.92 37.86
C PHE A 741 -3.73 1.43 37.94
N GLU A 742 -4.73 0.53 37.92
CA GLU A 742 -6.16 0.91 37.98
C GLU A 742 -6.56 1.49 39.34
N GLU A 743 -5.84 1.16 40.43
CA GLU A 743 -6.07 1.78 41.76
C GLU A 743 -5.47 3.20 41.89
N SER A 744 -4.51 3.59 41.04
CA SER A 744 -3.88 4.92 41.06
C SER A 744 -4.55 5.88 40.05
N LEU A 745 -5.72 6.41 40.42
CA LEU A 745 -6.62 7.17 39.52
C LEU A 745 -6.09 8.49 38.91
N ASP A 746 -4.93 9.04 39.34
CA ASP A 746 -4.47 10.38 38.92
C ASP A 746 -3.29 10.40 37.92
N THR A 747 -2.67 9.25 37.60
CA THR A 747 -1.41 9.20 36.83
C THR A 747 -1.50 8.46 35.48
N GLN A 748 -2.70 8.27 34.95
CA GLN A 748 -2.91 7.55 33.68
C GLN A 748 -2.34 8.29 32.44
N LYS A 749 -2.08 9.61 32.54
CA LYS A 749 -1.62 10.44 31.41
C LYS A 749 -0.10 10.61 31.27
N SER A 750 0.72 10.21 32.25
CA SER A 750 2.16 10.55 32.24
C SER A 750 3.12 9.36 32.07
N TRP A 751 2.64 8.10 32.06
CA TRP A 751 3.50 6.91 31.99
C TRP A 751 3.06 6.01 30.84
N GLY A 752 3.65 6.24 29.66
CA GLY A 752 3.39 5.44 28.46
C GLY A 752 3.60 6.26 27.19
N GLU A 753 4.83 6.71 26.94
CA GLU A 753 5.14 7.37 25.68
C GLU A 753 5.04 6.38 24.51
N ASN A 754 5.32 5.09 24.77
CA ASN A 754 5.40 4.01 23.78
C ASN A 754 4.59 2.75 24.20
N PRO A 755 3.30 2.64 23.84
CA PRO A 755 2.42 1.53 24.22
C PRO A 755 2.83 0.17 23.60
N GLU A 756 3.64 0.18 22.55
CA GLU A 756 4.19 -1.04 21.95
C GLU A 756 5.16 -1.79 22.86
N LEU A 757 5.84 -1.11 23.79
CA LEU A 757 6.84 -1.71 24.69
C LEU A 757 6.25 -2.22 26.02
N GLY A 758 5.04 -1.78 26.39
CA GLY A 758 4.49 -2.02 27.73
C GLY A 758 5.23 -1.23 28.81
N ILE A 759 4.73 -1.27 30.05
CA ILE A 759 5.20 -0.40 31.14
C ILE A 759 6.68 -0.65 31.48
N VAL A 760 7.04 -1.91 31.70
CA VAL A 760 8.41 -2.31 32.07
C VAL A 760 9.36 -2.07 30.90
N GLY A 761 8.92 -2.41 29.68
CA GLY A 761 9.70 -2.19 28.46
C GLY A 761 9.98 -0.72 28.17
N ASP A 762 9.00 0.16 28.35
CA ASP A 762 9.14 1.61 28.15
C ASP A 762 10.13 2.20 29.16
N PHE A 763 10.07 1.77 30.43
CA PHE A 763 11.05 2.17 31.45
C PHE A 763 12.48 1.74 31.08
N ILE A 764 12.70 0.51 30.61
CA ILE A 764 14.03 0.04 30.20
C ILE A 764 14.50 0.76 28.92
N ALA A 765 13.56 1.10 28.02
CA ALA A 765 13.83 1.83 26.80
C ALA A 765 14.10 3.33 27.03
N SER A 766 13.66 3.90 28.16
CA SER A 766 13.99 5.27 28.58
C SER A 766 15.49 5.46 28.85
N ASP A 767 15.98 6.70 28.74
CA ASP A 767 17.39 7.01 29.01
C ASP A 767 17.70 7.00 30.52
N ASP A 768 16.65 7.06 31.36
CA ASP A 768 16.72 6.99 32.81
C ASP A 768 17.19 5.62 33.32
N TYR A 769 17.10 4.58 32.48
CA TYR A 769 17.60 3.25 32.80
C TYR A 769 19.06 3.08 32.33
N ASN A 770 19.97 2.94 33.30
CA ASN A 770 21.40 2.66 33.10
C ASN A 770 22.11 3.62 32.10
N GLY A 771 21.68 4.88 32.05
CA GLY A 771 22.23 5.88 31.12
C GLY A 771 22.18 5.44 29.66
N GLY A 772 21.21 4.60 29.30
CA GLY A 772 21.01 4.13 27.93
C GLY A 772 21.97 3.04 27.43
N LYS A 773 22.64 2.28 28.30
CA LYS A 773 23.66 1.28 27.90
C LYS A 773 23.20 -0.18 27.80
N SER A 774 22.00 -0.51 28.30
CA SER A 774 21.46 -1.87 28.27
C SER A 774 20.39 -2.00 27.19
N SER A 775 20.51 -3.02 26.34
CA SER A 775 19.50 -3.30 25.30
C SER A 775 18.32 -4.08 25.88
N ALA A 776 17.14 -3.95 25.28
CA ALA A 776 15.92 -4.60 25.76
C ALA A 776 15.27 -5.47 24.68
N LEU A 777 14.72 -6.61 25.08
CA LEU A 777 13.87 -7.44 24.23
C LEU A 777 12.52 -7.64 24.92
N ILE A 778 11.49 -7.02 24.37
CA ILE A 778 10.12 -7.10 24.90
C ILE A 778 9.39 -8.21 24.16
N MET A 779 9.01 -9.27 24.87
CA MET A 779 8.37 -10.44 24.29
C MET A 779 6.85 -10.37 24.42
N GLN A 780 6.15 -10.83 23.38
CA GLN A 780 4.71 -11.03 23.41
C GLN A 780 4.35 -12.38 22.79
N ARG A 781 3.47 -13.13 23.45
CA ARG A 781 2.85 -14.32 22.89
C ARG A 781 1.89 -13.94 21.76
N TYR A 782 1.60 -14.89 20.88
CA TYR A 782 0.52 -14.71 19.91
C TYR A 782 -0.82 -14.44 20.64
N PRO A 783 -1.67 -13.53 20.12
CA PRO A 783 -2.92 -13.16 20.76
C PRO A 783 -3.89 -14.36 20.80
N SER A 784 -4.49 -14.62 21.96
CA SER A 784 -5.55 -15.63 22.07
C SER A 784 -6.84 -15.13 21.40
N SER A 785 -7.76 -16.05 21.08
CA SER A 785 -9.07 -15.69 20.52
C SER A 785 -9.85 -14.73 21.42
N VAL A 786 -9.61 -14.75 22.74
CA VAL A 786 -10.24 -13.86 23.75
C VAL A 786 -9.62 -12.47 23.75
N ASP A 787 -8.30 -12.36 23.55
CA ASP A 787 -7.58 -11.08 23.51
C ASP A 787 -7.91 -10.24 22.27
N LEU A 788 -8.20 -10.90 21.14
CA LEU A 788 -8.65 -10.24 19.91
C LEU A 788 -10.01 -9.52 20.07
N TRP A 789 -10.88 -10.02 20.95
CA TRP A 789 -12.17 -9.37 21.26
C TRP A 789 -11.99 -8.17 22.20
N ARG A 790 -11.15 -8.27 23.24
CA ARG A 790 -10.88 -7.15 24.17
C ARG A 790 -10.04 -6.03 23.54
N GLY A 791 -9.04 -6.38 22.72
CA GLY A 791 -8.17 -5.41 22.04
C GLY A 791 -8.90 -4.55 21.00
N GLN A 792 -9.92 -5.08 20.32
CA GLN A 792 -10.73 -4.30 19.38
C GLN A 792 -11.65 -3.28 20.06
N SER A 793 -12.16 -3.56 21.26
CA SER A 793 -12.95 -2.60 22.05
C SER A 793 -12.10 -1.40 22.50
N ARG A 794 -10.87 -1.64 22.99
CA ARG A 794 -9.95 -0.57 23.40
C ARG A 794 -9.31 0.18 22.22
N SER A 795 -9.00 -0.51 21.12
CA SER A 795 -8.49 0.14 19.90
C SER A 795 -9.55 1.04 19.24
N SER A 796 -10.83 0.65 19.22
CA SER A 796 -11.87 1.54 18.66
C SER A 796 -12.06 2.82 19.47
N ALA A 797 -11.88 2.76 20.79
CA ALA A 797 -11.98 3.93 21.67
C ALA A 797 -10.81 4.92 21.48
N HIS A 798 -9.57 4.42 21.34
CA HIS A 798 -8.42 5.31 21.08
C HIS A 798 -8.39 5.85 19.65
N TYR A 799 -8.86 5.09 18.65
CA TYR A 799 -9.01 5.62 17.30
C TYR A 799 -10.09 6.70 17.19
N GLU A 800 -11.15 6.66 18.00
CA GLU A 800 -12.16 7.73 18.08
C GLU A 800 -11.65 8.96 18.85
N GLU A 801 -10.90 8.78 19.94
CA GLU A 801 -10.29 9.89 20.69
C GLU A 801 -9.23 10.66 19.88
N ASP A 802 -8.33 9.96 19.17
CA ASP A 802 -7.31 10.61 18.36
C ASP A 802 -7.89 11.27 17.10
N TYR A 803 -9.04 10.79 16.59
CA TYR A 803 -9.78 11.45 15.51
C TYR A 803 -10.50 12.72 15.95
N LEU A 804 -11.03 12.74 17.19
CA LEU A 804 -11.74 13.91 17.73
C LEU A 804 -10.77 15.03 18.16
N LEU A 805 -9.52 14.69 18.46
CA LEU A 805 -8.50 15.65 18.90
C LEU A 805 -7.64 16.28 17.78
N GLY A 806 -7.86 15.90 16.51
CA GLY A 806 -7.21 16.56 15.36
C GLY A 806 -5.67 16.49 15.36
N ARG A 807 -5.07 15.45 15.96
CA ARG A 807 -3.62 15.32 16.16
C ARG A 807 -2.85 14.58 15.06
N LEU A 808 -3.38 14.50 13.84
CA LEU A 808 -2.63 14.07 12.66
C LEU A 808 -2.90 15.05 11.51
N PRO A 809 -1.86 15.52 10.79
CA PRO A 809 -2.01 16.43 9.66
C PRO A 809 -2.73 15.80 8.47
#